data_AF-A0A2U1NGN5-F1
#
_entry.id   AF-A0A2U1NGN5-F1
#
_cell.length_a   1.000
_cell.length_b   1.000
_cell.length_c   1.000
_cell.angle_alpha   90.00
_cell.angle_beta   90.00
_cell.angle_gamma   90.00
#
_symmetry.space_group_name_H-M   'P 1'
#
loop_
_entity.id
_entity.type
_entity.pdbx_description
1 polymer ?
#
loop_
_entity_poly.entity_id
_entity_poly.type
_entity_poly.pdbx_seq_one_letter_code
_entity_poly.pdbx_strand_id
1 'polypeptide(L)'
;MAGQFSKPRSDNFEEKNGVKLPSYRGDNINGDAFDEKSRTPDPQRLIRAYCQSAATLNLLRAFATGGYAAMQRVTQWNLDFTDHSEAGDRYQELASRVDEALGFMSAIGLTTDHPIMTTTDFWTSHECLHLPYEQSLTRLDSTSGSYYDCSAHFLWAGERTRQLDGAHVEFLRGIANPLGIKVSDKMDPNELVKLIDILNPDNKPGRITIITRMGAENMRVKLPHLIRAVRRAGQIVTWVSDPMHGNTIKAPSGLKTRPFDSIRAEVKAFFDVHDQEGSHPGGVHLEMTGQNVTECIGGSNNLTFDDLGSRYHTHCDPRLNASQSLELAFIIAERLRKRRMGSDVCKAGVLRGLGLLCKNWRSKKALQLPEYPNQTELDSVLQTLDSFPPIVFAGEARHLEERLGEAALGNAFLLQGGDCAESFKEFNANNIRDTFRVILQMGAVLMFGGQMPVIRVGRMAGQFSKPRSDNFEEKNGVKLPSYRGDNINGDAFDEKSRTPDPQRLIRAYCQSAATLNLLRAFATGGYAAMQRVTQWNLDFTNNSEAGDRYQELASRVDEALGFMSAMGLTADHPIMTTTDFWTSHECLHLPYEQSLTRLDSTSGSYYDCSAHFLWAGERTRQLDGAHVEFLRGIANPLGIKVSDKMDPNELVKLIDILNPDNKPGRITIITRMGAENMRVKLPHLIRAVRRAGQIVTWVSDPMHGNTIKAPSGLKTRPFDSIRAEVTAFFDVHDQEGSHPGGVHLEMTGQNVTECIGGSNNLTFDDLGSRYHTHCDPRLNASQSLELAFIIAERLRKRRIGSQQSLGF
;
A
#
# COMPACT_ATOMS: atom_id res chain seq x y z
N MET A 1 11.59 -10.51 -4.33
CA MET A 1 11.54 -9.10 -3.87
C MET A 1 10.77 -9.02 -2.56
N ALA A 2 9.47 -9.31 -2.55
CA ALA A 2 8.79 -9.83 -1.34
C ALA A 2 8.90 -11.37 -1.28
N GLY A 3 8.60 -11.99 -0.13
CA GLY A 3 8.38 -13.43 0.03
C GLY A 3 9.63 -14.33 0.10
N GLN A 4 10.52 -14.26 -0.89
CA GLN A 4 11.67 -15.18 -0.99
C GLN A 4 12.83 -14.81 -0.05
N PHE A 5 12.77 -15.27 1.20
CA PHE A 5 13.88 -15.13 2.16
C PHE A 5 14.70 -16.41 2.34
N SER A 6 14.06 -17.58 2.31
CA SER A 6 14.73 -18.88 2.49
C SER A 6 15.15 -19.52 1.16
N LYS A 7 16.19 -20.36 1.20
CA LYS A 7 16.72 -21.12 0.05
C LYS A 7 17.11 -22.55 0.48
N PRO A 8 16.79 -23.60 -0.29
CA PRO A 8 17.16 -24.97 0.04
C PRO A 8 18.66 -25.21 -0.20
N ARG A 9 19.40 -25.56 0.87
CA ARG A 9 20.84 -25.87 0.80
C ARG A 9 21.06 -27.34 0.40
N SER A 10 22.25 -27.64 -0.13
CA SER A 10 22.67 -29.00 -0.49
C SER A 10 23.29 -29.77 0.68
N ASP A 11 23.81 -29.04 1.68
CA ASP A 11 24.25 -29.57 2.97
C ASP A 11 23.55 -28.77 4.08
N ASN A 12 23.25 -29.44 5.19
CA ASN A 12 22.71 -28.84 6.40
C ASN A 12 23.74 -27.96 7.12
N PHE A 13 25.03 -28.16 6.87
CA PHE A 13 26.17 -27.47 7.48
C PHE A 13 27.10 -26.81 6.45
N GLU A 14 27.81 -25.79 6.91
CA GLU A 14 28.93 -25.15 6.21
C GLU A 14 30.19 -25.30 7.06
N GLU A 15 31.31 -25.60 6.40
CA GLU A 15 32.61 -25.71 7.05
C GLU A 15 33.58 -24.66 6.51
N LYS A 16 34.25 -23.92 7.41
CA LYS A 16 35.30 -22.95 7.08
C LYS A 16 36.39 -23.03 8.13
N ASN A 17 37.65 -23.09 7.70
CA ASN A 17 38.82 -23.09 8.58
C ASN A 17 38.76 -24.18 9.68
N GLY A 18 38.18 -25.35 9.39
CA GLY A 18 37.99 -26.46 10.33
C GLY A 18 36.83 -26.29 11.33
N VAL A 19 36.10 -25.18 11.29
CA VAL A 19 34.89 -24.95 12.09
C VAL A 19 33.66 -25.28 11.25
N LYS A 20 32.77 -26.13 11.79
CA LYS A 20 31.55 -26.59 11.12
C LYS A 20 30.30 -26.05 11.82
N LEU A 21 29.57 -25.17 11.14
CA LEU A 21 28.35 -24.52 11.64
C LEU A 21 27.14 -24.89 10.77
N PRO A 22 25.89 -24.69 11.22
CA PRO A 22 24.72 -24.78 10.34
C PRO A 22 24.87 -23.91 9.10
N SER A 23 24.35 -24.35 7.95
CA SER A 23 24.33 -23.54 6.73
C SER A 23 23.50 -22.26 6.91
N TYR A 24 23.84 -21.20 6.17
CA TYR A 24 22.90 -20.09 5.96
C TYR A 24 21.71 -20.59 5.15
N ARG A 25 20.49 -20.51 5.70
CA ARG A 25 19.25 -20.98 5.05
C ARG A 25 18.37 -19.84 4.53
N GLY A 26 18.71 -18.60 4.88
CA GLY A 26 17.93 -17.40 4.55
C GLY A 26 17.62 -16.56 5.78
N ASP A 27 17.45 -15.26 5.57
CA ASP A 27 17.32 -14.28 6.65
C ASP A 27 16.07 -14.45 7.52
N ASN A 28 15.06 -15.18 7.05
CA ASN A 28 13.89 -15.56 7.84
C ASN A 28 14.14 -16.74 8.81
N ILE A 29 15.31 -17.40 8.71
CA ILE A 29 15.69 -18.57 9.52
C ILE A 29 16.88 -18.21 10.41
N ASN A 30 18.05 -17.90 9.81
CA ASN A 30 19.29 -17.59 10.53
C ASN A 30 20.08 -16.47 9.81
N GLY A 31 21.12 -15.95 10.46
CA GLY A 31 21.99 -14.90 9.92
C GLY A 31 23.06 -15.41 8.96
N ASP A 32 23.55 -14.50 8.13
CA ASP A 32 24.50 -14.73 7.04
C ASP A 32 25.98 -14.82 7.50
N ALA A 33 26.32 -14.17 8.62
CA ALA A 33 27.64 -14.24 9.25
C ALA A 33 27.96 -15.65 9.77
N PHE A 34 29.24 -16.03 9.68
CA PHE A 34 29.72 -17.38 10.02
C PHE A 34 30.19 -17.46 11.48
N ASP A 35 29.23 -17.35 12.41
CA ASP A 35 29.42 -17.51 13.85
C ASP A 35 28.21 -18.22 14.48
N GLU A 36 28.37 -18.80 15.67
CA GLU A 36 27.34 -19.60 16.33
C GLU A 36 26.05 -18.82 16.62
N LYS A 37 26.20 -17.54 17.05
CA LYS A 37 25.07 -16.67 17.41
C LYS A 37 24.25 -16.31 16.17
N SER A 38 24.91 -15.99 15.06
CA SER A 38 24.26 -15.71 13.78
C SER A 38 23.66 -16.97 13.16
N ARG A 39 24.33 -18.13 13.25
CA ARG A 39 23.85 -19.38 12.64
C ARG A 39 22.71 -20.06 13.40
N THR A 40 22.48 -19.70 14.66
CA THR A 40 21.33 -20.14 15.45
C THR A 40 20.01 -19.62 14.84
N PRO A 41 18.98 -20.48 14.65
CA PRO A 41 17.68 -20.04 14.15
C PRO A 41 16.93 -19.13 15.14
N ASP A 42 16.32 -18.06 14.64
CA ASP A 42 15.56 -17.08 15.44
C ASP A 42 14.14 -16.87 14.88
N PRO A 43 13.08 -17.31 15.58
CA PRO A 43 11.69 -17.12 15.15
C PRO A 43 11.25 -15.65 14.94
N GLN A 44 11.91 -14.67 15.57
CA GLN A 44 11.60 -13.24 15.34
C GLN A 44 11.92 -12.81 13.90
N ARG A 45 12.80 -13.53 13.21
CA ARG A 45 13.11 -13.33 11.79
C ARG A 45 11.91 -13.59 10.88
N LEU A 46 10.97 -14.47 11.26
CA LEU A 46 9.72 -14.68 10.52
C LEU A 46 8.82 -13.44 10.53
N ILE A 47 8.76 -12.72 11.66
CA ILE A 47 8.02 -11.46 11.78
C ILE A 47 8.68 -10.39 10.92
N ARG A 48 10.01 -10.26 10.96
CA ARG A 48 10.77 -9.32 10.12
C ARG A 48 10.54 -9.58 8.63
N ALA A 49 10.56 -10.85 8.20
CA ALA A 49 10.29 -11.28 6.83
C ALA A 49 8.87 -10.93 6.36
N TYR A 50 7.86 -11.10 7.22
CA TYR A 50 6.49 -10.67 6.94
C TYR A 50 6.42 -9.14 6.76
N CYS A 51 6.97 -8.36 7.71
CA CYS A 51 6.94 -6.91 7.66
C CYS A 51 7.67 -6.34 6.43
N GLN A 52 8.84 -6.89 6.09
CA GLN A 52 9.59 -6.50 4.89
C GLN A 52 8.84 -6.86 3.60
N SER A 53 8.13 -8.01 3.57
CA SER A 53 7.27 -8.38 2.44
C SER A 53 6.10 -7.45 2.28
N ALA A 54 5.41 -7.10 3.37
CA ALA A 54 4.28 -6.19 3.38
C ALA A 54 4.69 -4.78 2.91
N ALA A 55 5.82 -4.25 3.39
CA ALA A 55 6.37 -2.98 2.95
C ALA A 55 6.77 -2.99 1.47
N THR A 56 7.46 -4.04 1.01
CA THR A 56 7.84 -4.18 -0.41
C THR A 56 6.61 -4.31 -1.32
N LEU A 57 5.59 -5.08 -0.92
CA LEU A 57 4.32 -5.20 -1.64
C LEU A 57 3.55 -3.89 -1.70
N ASN A 58 3.47 -3.17 -0.58
CA ASN A 58 2.83 -1.86 -0.48
C ASN A 58 3.43 -0.87 -1.48
N LEU A 59 4.78 -0.77 -1.51
CA LEU A 59 5.49 0.11 -2.44
C LEU A 59 5.36 -0.34 -3.90
N LEU A 60 5.44 -1.64 -4.20
CA LEU A 60 5.27 -2.14 -5.56
C LEU A 60 3.87 -1.86 -6.10
N ARG A 61 2.83 -1.98 -5.26
CA ARG A 61 1.46 -1.57 -5.60
C ARG A 61 1.35 -0.05 -5.83
N ALA A 62 1.95 0.75 -4.95
CA ALA A 62 2.01 2.21 -5.09
C ALA A 62 2.69 2.67 -6.40
N PHE A 63 3.76 1.99 -6.83
CA PHE A 63 4.41 2.24 -8.11
C PHE A 63 3.57 1.75 -9.31
N ALA A 64 2.89 0.60 -9.17
CA ALA A 64 2.06 -0.01 -10.21
C ALA A 64 0.79 0.80 -10.53
N THR A 65 0.23 1.56 -9.57
CA THR A 65 -0.97 2.39 -9.79
C THR A 65 -0.70 3.90 -9.75
N GLY A 66 0.28 4.38 -8.99
CA GLY A 66 0.57 5.82 -8.80
C GLY A 66 1.32 6.49 -9.96
N GLY A 67 1.22 5.96 -11.18
CA GLY A 67 1.88 6.53 -12.37
C GLY A 67 3.41 6.43 -12.41
N TYR A 68 4.04 5.64 -11.53
CA TYR A 68 5.47 5.30 -11.70
C TYR A 68 5.66 4.36 -12.89
N ALA A 69 4.81 3.32 -12.99
CA ALA A 69 4.79 2.35 -14.10
C ALA A 69 4.13 2.85 -15.41
N ALA A 70 3.84 4.15 -15.54
CA ALA A 70 3.16 4.68 -16.73
C ALA A 70 3.98 4.45 -18.02
N MET A 71 3.32 4.05 -19.10
CA MET A 71 3.95 3.57 -20.35
C MET A 71 4.95 4.55 -20.96
N GLN A 72 4.70 5.86 -20.87
CA GLN A 72 5.66 6.88 -21.32
C GLN A 72 6.97 6.84 -20.52
N ARG A 73 6.94 6.59 -19.21
CA ARG A 73 8.14 6.47 -18.37
C ARG A 73 8.88 5.17 -18.59
N VAL A 74 8.16 4.06 -18.77
CA VAL A 74 8.77 2.77 -19.13
C VAL A 74 9.47 2.87 -20.48
N THR A 75 8.85 3.55 -21.45
CA THR A 75 9.46 3.86 -22.74
C THR A 75 10.68 4.77 -22.56
N GLN A 76 10.58 5.80 -21.72
CA GLN A 76 11.70 6.69 -21.40
C GLN A 76 12.92 5.94 -20.86
N TRP A 77 12.75 5.06 -19.86
CA TRP A 77 13.87 4.29 -19.31
C TRP A 77 14.49 3.32 -20.32
N ASN A 78 13.70 2.79 -21.27
CA ASN A 78 14.21 1.95 -22.36
C ASN A 78 15.01 2.79 -23.39
N LEU A 79 14.59 4.02 -23.69
CA LEU A 79 15.36 4.97 -24.48
C LEU A 79 16.68 5.29 -23.78
N ASP A 80 16.62 5.70 -22.50
CA ASP A 80 17.78 6.05 -21.68
C ASP A 80 18.80 4.89 -21.62
N PHE A 81 18.37 3.64 -21.43
CA PHE A 81 19.24 2.46 -21.41
C PHE A 81 19.93 2.22 -22.77
N THR A 82 19.20 2.39 -23.86
CA THR A 82 19.72 2.17 -25.21
C THR A 82 20.62 3.30 -25.70
N ASP A 83 20.55 4.50 -25.10
CA ASP A 83 21.49 5.60 -25.38
C ASP A 83 22.83 5.47 -24.63
N HIS A 84 22.95 4.58 -23.62
CA HIS A 84 24.09 4.51 -22.69
C HIS A 84 24.78 3.14 -22.60
N SER A 85 24.70 2.30 -23.63
CA SER A 85 25.36 0.97 -23.64
C SER A 85 25.92 0.61 -25.02
N GLU A 86 27.05 -0.14 -25.08
CA GLU A 86 27.66 -0.59 -26.34
C GLU A 86 26.76 -1.56 -27.14
N ALA A 87 25.80 -2.20 -26.47
CA ALA A 87 24.74 -2.99 -27.11
C ALA A 87 23.48 -2.17 -27.42
N GLY A 88 23.45 -0.88 -27.08
CA GLY A 88 22.29 0.01 -27.13
C GLY A 88 21.79 0.25 -28.56
N ASP A 89 22.71 0.52 -29.50
CA ASP A 89 22.45 0.66 -30.94
C ASP A 89 21.57 -0.46 -31.52
N ARG A 90 21.74 -1.68 -31.01
CA ARG A 90 21.00 -2.87 -31.47
C ARG A 90 19.52 -2.86 -31.04
N TYR A 91 19.22 -2.25 -29.90
CA TYR A 91 17.88 -2.23 -29.29
C TYR A 91 17.20 -0.85 -29.39
N GLN A 92 17.96 0.18 -29.78
CA GLN A 92 17.55 1.50 -30.28
C GLN A 92 16.26 1.42 -31.10
N GLU A 93 16.23 0.47 -32.05
CA GLU A 93 15.13 0.17 -32.97
C GLU A 93 13.80 -0.16 -32.29
N LEU A 94 13.84 -0.92 -31.19
CA LEU A 94 12.63 -1.43 -30.56
C LEU A 94 12.01 -0.42 -29.61
N ALA A 95 12.84 0.38 -28.93
CA ALA A 95 12.37 1.36 -27.95
C ALA A 95 11.55 2.50 -28.58
N SER A 96 11.93 2.96 -29.77
CA SER A 96 11.21 4.03 -30.47
C SER A 96 9.87 3.63 -31.05
N ARG A 97 9.76 2.42 -31.58
CA ARG A 97 8.51 1.90 -32.16
C ARG A 97 7.41 1.77 -31.10
N VAL A 98 7.77 1.74 -29.82
CA VAL A 98 6.83 1.92 -28.70
C VAL A 98 6.38 3.38 -28.61
N ASP A 99 7.30 4.35 -28.67
CA ASP A 99 6.97 5.79 -28.63
C ASP A 99 6.10 6.23 -29.83
N GLU A 100 6.43 5.79 -31.05
CA GLU A 100 5.60 6.01 -32.25
C GLU A 100 4.18 5.44 -32.06
N ALA A 101 4.07 4.24 -31.49
CA ALA A 101 2.78 3.61 -31.22
C ALA A 101 1.99 4.32 -30.11
N LEU A 102 2.65 4.82 -29.06
CA LEU A 102 2.04 5.65 -28.02
C LEU A 102 1.57 7.01 -28.58
N GLY A 103 2.33 7.59 -29.51
CA GLY A 103 1.94 8.78 -30.26
C GLY A 103 0.69 8.55 -31.11
N PHE A 104 0.61 7.42 -31.82
CA PHE A 104 -0.59 7.01 -32.55
C PHE A 104 -1.79 6.76 -31.63
N MET A 105 -1.59 6.08 -30.49
CA MET A 105 -2.65 5.87 -29.48
C MET A 105 -3.22 7.20 -28.96
N SER A 106 -2.34 8.15 -28.62
CA SER A 106 -2.74 9.50 -28.21
C SER A 106 -3.52 10.22 -29.31
N ALA A 107 -3.07 10.12 -30.57
CA ALA A 107 -3.74 10.72 -31.73
C ALA A 107 -5.14 10.15 -32.03
N ILE A 108 -5.45 8.91 -31.62
CA ILE A 108 -6.78 8.31 -31.73
C ILE A 108 -7.62 8.43 -30.43
N GLY A 109 -7.16 9.20 -29.44
CA GLY A 109 -7.89 9.48 -28.21
C GLY A 109 -7.62 8.54 -27.02
N LEU A 110 -6.66 7.62 -27.13
CA LEU A 110 -6.11 6.91 -25.96
C LEU A 110 -5.04 7.79 -25.31
N THR A 111 -5.50 8.80 -24.59
CA THR A 111 -4.66 9.81 -23.93
C THR A 111 -3.86 9.22 -22.77
N THR A 112 -2.79 9.92 -22.38
CA THR A 112 -1.73 9.45 -21.48
C THR A 112 -2.17 9.24 -20.03
N ASP A 113 -3.34 9.77 -19.66
CA ASP A 113 -4.02 9.65 -18.38
C ASP A 113 -4.95 8.43 -18.28
N HIS A 114 -5.31 7.80 -19.41
CA HIS A 114 -6.19 6.63 -19.43
C HIS A 114 -5.61 5.47 -18.59
N PRO A 115 -6.39 4.76 -17.76
CA PRO A 115 -5.86 3.76 -16.81
C PRO A 115 -4.94 2.69 -17.41
N ILE A 116 -5.20 2.27 -18.66
CA ILE A 116 -4.38 1.28 -19.38
C ILE A 116 -2.97 1.78 -19.75
N MET A 117 -2.75 3.11 -19.72
CA MET A 117 -1.49 3.78 -20.00
C MET A 117 -0.70 4.10 -18.71
N THR A 118 -1.39 4.19 -17.57
CA THR A 118 -0.84 4.66 -16.28
C THR A 118 -0.61 3.55 -15.25
N THR A 119 -1.27 2.39 -15.42
CA THR A 119 -1.22 1.25 -14.49
C THR A 119 -0.58 -0.01 -15.09
N THR A 120 -0.16 -0.95 -14.24
CA THR A 120 0.37 -2.26 -14.67
C THR A 120 0.12 -3.36 -13.64
N ASP A 121 -0.16 -4.58 -14.10
CA ASP A 121 -0.33 -5.74 -13.21
C ASP A 121 1.01 -6.23 -12.65
N PHE A 122 1.09 -6.42 -11.33
CA PHE A 122 2.29 -6.98 -10.68
C PHE A 122 1.93 -8.03 -9.63
N TRP A 123 2.43 -9.26 -9.83
CA TRP A 123 2.16 -10.43 -8.99
C TRP A 123 3.44 -10.92 -8.31
N THR A 124 3.36 -11.28 -7.02
CA THR A 124 4.51 -11.81 -6.25
C THR A 124 4.56 -13.32 -6.20
N SER A 125 5.78 -13.85 -6.05
CA SER A 125 6.04 -15.28 -5.95
C SER A 125 7.25 -15.64 -5.08
N HIS A 126 7.21 -16.83 -4.47
CA HIS A 126 8.35 -17.50 -3.81
C HIS A 126 8.21 -19.03 -3.79
N GLU A 127 9.32 -19.71 -3.52
CA GLU A 127 9.35 -21.14 -3.21
C GLU A 127 8.65 -21.37 -1.87
N CYS A 128 7.55 -22.13 -1.87
CA CYS A 128 6.77 -22.49 -0.68
C CYS A 128 7.60 -23.44 0.20
N LEU A 129 8.54 -22.90 0.97
CA LEU A 129 9.63 -23.67 1.56
C LEU A 129 9.46 -23.85 3.06
N HIS A 130 9.03 -22.81 3.78
CA HIS A 130 8.97 -22.79 5.24
C HIS A 130 7.54 -23.02 5.72
N LEU A 131 7.02 -24.24 5.57
CA LEU A 131 5.59 -24.56 5.76
C LEU A 131 4.90 -23.95 7.00
N PRO A 132 5.51 -23.87 8.22
CA PRO A 132 4.87 -23.19 9.36
C PRO A 132 4.59 -21.68 9.15
N TYR A 133 5.35 -21.01 8.27
CA TYR A 133 5.15 -19.61 7.90
C TYR A 133 4.05 -19.48 6.85
N GLU A 134 4.09 -20.29 5.80
CA GLU A 134 3.07 -20.35 4.74
C GLU A 134 1.69 -20.70 5.35
N GLN A 135 1.63 -21.72 6.21
CA GLN A 135 0.42 -22.11 6.96
C GLN A 135 -0.09 -20.99 7.88
N SER A 136 0.81 -20.22 8.49
CA SER A 136 0.43 -19.04 9.31
C SER A 136 -0.16 -17.90 8.47
N LEU A 137 0.04 -17.90 7.16
CA LEU A 137 -0.48 -16.92 6.20
C LEU A 137 -1.65 -17.46 5.35
N THR A 138 -1.98 -18.75 5.44
CA THR A 138 -3.17 -19.34 4.80
C THR A 138 -4.47 -18.80 5.40
N ARG A 139 -5.40 -18.35 4.54
CA ARG A 139 -6.72 -17.83 4.91
C ARG A 139 -7.80 -18.50 4.08
N LEU A 140 -8.98 -18.67 4.67
CA LEU A 140 -10.20 -19.01 3.93
C LEU A 140 -10.70 -17.73 3.23
N ASP A 141 -10.83 -17.74 1.91
CA ASP A 141 -11.51 -16.66 1.20
C ASP A 141 -13.02 -16.76 1.43
N SER A 142 -13.60 -15.67 1.93
CA SER A 142 -15.04 -15.51 2.16
C SER A 142 -15.89 -15.54 0.88
N THR A 143 -15.28 -15.43 -0.29
CA THR A 143 -15.98 -15.30 -1.59
C THR A 143 -16.14 -16.65 -2.28
N SER A 144 -15.07 -17.45 -2.32
CA SER A 144 -15.01 -18.76 -2.99
C SER A 144 -15.10 -19.95 -2.02
N GLY A 145 -15.03 -19.72 -0.71
CA GLY A 145 -14.94 -20.79 0.29
C GLY A 145 -13.67 -21.64 0.19
N SER A 146 -12.66 -21.18 -0.56
CA SER A 146 -11.40 -21.88 -0.79
C SER A 146 -10.28 -21.31 0.09
N TYR A 147 -9.35 -22.16 0.51
CA TYR A 147 -8.14 -21.70 1.20
C TYR A 147 -7.13 -21.13 0.19
N TYR A 148 -6.55 -19.99 0.52
CA TYR A 148 -5.43 -19.39 -0.20
C TYR A 148 -4.29 -19.12 0.78
N ASP A 149 -3.06 -19.44 0.40
CA ASP A 149 -1.90 -18.89 1.10
C ASP A 149 -1.72 -17.42 0.69
N CYS A 150 -1.82 -16.50 1.65
CA CYS A 150 -1.66 -15.07 1.42
C CYS A 150 -0.19 -14.62 1.49
N SER A 151 0.78 -15.54 1.59
CA SER A 151 2.21 -15.25 1.54
C SER A 151 2.66 -14.68 0.17
N ALA A 152 2.12 -15.22 -0.93
CA ALA A 152 2.35 -14.77 -2.30
C ALA A 152 1.22 -15.19 -3.26
N HIS A 153 1.17 -14.56 -4.43
CA HIS A 153 0.13 -14.82 -5.43
C HIS A 153 0.41 -16.11 -6.21
N PHE A 154 1.68 -16.41 -6.51
CA PHE A 154 2.13 -17.64 -7.19
C PHE A 154 3.20 -18.34 -6.35
N LEU A 155 2.96 -19.59 -5.97
CA LEU A 155 3.83 -20.37 -5.07
C LEU A 155 4.39 -21.60 -5.79
N TRP A 156 5.65 -21.97 -5.59
CA TRP A 156 6.21 -23.17 -6.24
C TRP A 156 6.82 -24.21 -5.28
N ALA A 157 6.69 -25.47 -5.67
CA ALA A 157 7.49 -26.58 -5.14
C ALA A 157 8.85 -26.61 -5.86
N GLY A 158 9.93 -26.60 -5.09
CA GLY A 158 11.29 -26.72 -5.61
C GLY A 158 11.65 -28.16 -5.96
N GLU A 159 12.74 -28.37 -6.71
CA GLU A 159 13.24 -29.70 -7.10
C GLU A 159 13.54 -30.62 -5.89
N ARG A 160 13.69 -30.06 -4.68
CA ARG A 160 13.91 -30.81 -3.43
C ARG A 160 12.67 -30.95 -2.55
N THR A 161 11.54 -30.35 -2.91
CA THR A 161 10.29 -30.32 -2.12
C THR A 161 9.05 -30.75 -2.93
N ARG A 162 9.25 -31.30 -4.13
CA ARG A 162 8.19 -31.77 -5.05
C ARG A 162 7.93 -33.28 -5.01
N GLN A 163 8.26 -33.96 -3.91
CA GLN A 163 8.04 -35.41 -3.76
C GLN A 163 6.54 -35.69 -3.59
N LEU A 164 6.03 -36.74 -4.25
CA LEU A 164 4.60 -37.10 -4.29
C LEU A 164 3.97 -37.31 -2.91
N ASP A 165 4.75 -37.78 -1.93
CA ASP A 165 4.40 -38.04 -0.53
C ASP A 165 4.91 -36.94 0.43
N GLY A 166 5.51 -35.87 -0.11
CA GLY A 166 6.09 -34.79 0.67
C GLY A 166 5.04 -33.83 1.23
N ALA A 167 5.23 -33.39 2.49
CA ALA A 167 4.36 -32.43 3.17
C ALA A 167 4.17 -31.10 2.40
N HIS A 168 5.14 -30.74 1.55
CA HIS A 168 5.05 -29.59 0.63
C HIS A 168 4.01 -29.79 -0.48
N VAL A 169 3.93 -30.97 -1.10
CA VAL A 169 2.90 -31.28 -2.11
C VAL A 169 1.53 -31.38 -1.45
N GLU A 170 1.46 -31.96 -0.25
CA GLU A 170 0.22 -32.00 0.54
C GLU A 170 -0.30 -30.60 0.92
N PHE A 171 0.59 -29.70 1.35
CA PHE A 171 0.22 -28.31 1.64
C PHE A 171 -0.27 -27.56 0.39
N LEU A 172 0.45 -27.69 -0.73
CA LEU A 172 0.08 -27.04 -1.99
C LEU A 172 -1.24 -27.61 -2.59
N ARG A 173 -1.56 -28.88 -2.33
CA ARG A 173 -2.86 -29.48 -2.65
C ARG A 173 -4.01 -28.81 -1.89
N GLY A 174 -3.77 -28.36 -0.66
CA GLY A 174 -4.78 -27.76 0.21
C GLY A 174 -5.12 -26.28 -0.08
N ILE A 175 -4.39 -25.60 -0.97
CA ILE A 175 -4.61 -24.18 -1.31
C ILE A 175 -5.02 -23.98 -2.77
N ALA A 176 -5.70 -22.88 -3.08
CA ALA A 176 -6.28 -22.54 -4.39
C ALA A 176 -5.42 -21.56 -5.24
N ASN A 177 -4.25 -21.13 -4.77
CA ASN A 177 -3.29 -20.29 -5.49
C ASN A 177 -2.85 -20.92 -6.84
N PRO A 178 -2.49 -20.13 -7.86
CA PRO A 178 -1.64 -20.59 -8.97
C PRO A 178 -0.32 -21.19 -8.46
N LEU A 179 0.06 -22.36 -8.98
CA LEU A 179 1.18 -23.17 -8.48
C LEU A 179 2.28 -23.40 -9.52
N GLY A 180 3.53 -23.41 -9.06
CA GLY A 180 4.71 -23.80 -9.83
C GLY A 180 5.26 -25.17 -9.43
N ILE A 181 5.71 -25.96 -10.41
CA ILE A 181 6.46 -27.20 -10.19
C ILE A 181 7.82 -27.03 -10.87
N LYS A 182 8.91 -27.03 -10.09
CA LYS A 182 10.27 -26.82 -10.60
C LYS A 182 10.89 -28.16 -11.01
N VAL A 183 11.36 -28.28 -12.26
CA VAL A 183 11.76 -29.56 -12.87
C VAL A 183 13.15 -29.51 -13.50
N SER A 184 13.97 -30.53 -13.22
CA SER A 184 15.32 -30.71 -13.77
C SER A 184 15.37 -31.66 -14.99
N ASP A 185 16.58 -31.90 -15.51
CA ASP A 185 16.93 -32.94 -16.48
C ASP A 185 16.60 -34.38 -16.02
N LYS A 186 16.31 -34.55 -14.73
CA LYS A 186 16.08 -35.84 -14.04
C LYS A 186 14.61 -36.14 -13.74
N MET A 187 13.69 -35.25 -14.12
CA MET A 187 12.25 -35.46 -13.93
C MET A 187 11.76 -36.65 -14.76
N ASP A 188 11.12 -37.64 -14.12
CA ASP A 188 10.39 -38.69 -14.85
C ASP A 188 9.08 -38.12 -15.45
N PRO A 189 8.76 -38.39 -16.72
CA PRO A 189 7.57 -37.83 -17.35
C PRO A 189 6.23 -38.33 -16.75
N ASN A 190 6.20 -39.48 -16.07
CA ASN A 190 5.01 -40.02 -15.42
C ASN A 190 4.87 -39.50 -13.98
N GLU A 191 5.98 -39.30 -13.27
CA GLU A 191 6.02 -38.58 -12.00
C GLU A 191 5.51 -37.14 -12.17
N LEU A 192 5.93 -36.44 -13.24
CA LEU A 192 5.41 -35.12 -13.59
C LEU A 192 3.90 -35.12 -13.78
N VAL A 193 3.34 -36.07 -14.55
CA VAL A 193 1.88 -36.16 -14.74
C VAL A 193 1.16 -36.37 -13.40
N LYS A 194 1.61 -37.31 -12.57
CA LYS A 194 1.03 -37.53 -11.23
C LYS A 194 1.08 -36.30 -10.32
N LEU A 195 2.16 -35.52 -10.37
CA LEU A 195 2.27 -34.26 -9.61
C LEU A 195 1.27 -33.20 -10.11
N ILE A 196 1.00 -33.17 -11.42
CA ILE A 196 -0.04 -32.29 -11.99
C ILE A 196 -1.43 -32.77 -11.56
N ASP A 197 -1.71 -34.08 -11.65
CA ASP A 197 -3.00 -34.67 -11.26
C ASP A 197 -3.33 -34.40 -9.77
N ILE A 198 -2.35 -34.49 -8.88
CA ILE A 198 -2.51 -34.24 -7.43
C ILE A 198 -2.76 -32.75 -7.12
N LEU A 199 -2.11 -31.84 -7.85
CA LEU A 199 -2.17 -30.40 -7.58
C LEU A 199 -3.23 -29.67 -8.41
N ASN A 200 -3.78 -30.30 -9.45
CA ASN A 200 -4.80 -29.76 -10.36
C ASN A 200 -5.77 -30.87 -10.85
N PRO A 201 -6.52 -31.51 -9.93
CA PRO A 201 -7.40 -32.62 -10.29
C PRO A 201 -8.48 -32.23 -11.31
N ASP A 202 -8.94 -30.98 -11.29
CA ASP A 202 -9.94 -30.43 -12.22
C ASP A 202 -9.35 -29.96 -13.56
N ASN A 203 -8.04 -30.13 -13.79
CA ASN A 203 -7.31 -29.66 -14.98
C ASN A 203 -7.58 -28.17 -15.32
N LYS A 204 -7.69 -27.33 -14.29
CA LYS A 204 -8.02 -25.91 -14.41
C LYS A 204 -6.90 -25.14 -15.14
N PRO A 205 -7.19 -24.42 -16.24
CA PRO A 205 -6.20 -23.58 -16.92
C PRO A 205 -5.56 -22.54 -15.98
N GLY A 206 -4.26 -22.32 -16.10
CA GLY A 206 -3.50 -21.37 -15.28
C GLY A 206 -3.19 -21.84 -13.85
N ARG A 207 -3.73 -22.98 -13.39
CA ARG A 207 -3.42 -23.52 -12.05
C ARG A 207 -1.99 -24.03 -11.92
N ILE A 208 -1.42 -24.65 -12.96
CA ILE A 208 -0.07 -25.23 -12.93
C ILE A 208 0.87 -24.55 -13.92
N THR A 209 2.08 -24.23 -13.44
CA THR A 209 3.21 -23.77 -14.24
C THR A 209 4.41 -24.69 -14.04
N ILE A 210 4.98 -25.24 -15.12
CA ILE A 210 6.18 -26.09 -15.08
C ILE A 210 7.41 -25.21 -15.31
N ILE A 211 8.30 -25.15 -14.31
CA ILE A 211 9.49 -24.29 -14.28
C ILE A 211 10.73 -25.13 -14.60
N THR A 212 11.19 -25.11 -15.84
CA THR A 212 12.27 -25.96 -16.36
C THR A 212 13.66 -25.38 -16.09
N ARG A 213 14.59 -26.18 -15.53
CA ARG A 213 15.92 -25.71 -15.09
C ARG A 213 17.03 -26.72 -15.36
N MET A 214 17.46 -26.86 -16.61
CA MET A 214 18.24 -28.03 -17.06
C MET A 214 19.50 -27.73 -17.91
N GLY A 215 19.72 -26.50 -18.35
CA GLY A 215 20.80 -26.13 -19.27
C GLY A 215 20.43 -26.37 -20.74
N ALA A 216 21.03 -25.61 -21.66
CA ALA A 216 20.62 -25.56 -23.07
C ALA A 216 20.56 -26.92 -23.78
N GLU A 217 21.57 -27.78 -23.58
CA GLU A 217 21.64 -29.09 -24.24
C GLU A 217 20.57 -30.07 -23.70
N ASN A 218 20.43 -30.16 -22.37
CA ASN A 218 19.36 -30.97 -21.77
C ASN A 218 17.98 -30.43 -22.13
N MET A 219 17.81 -29.10 -22.31
CA MET A 219 16.54 -28.53 -22.77
C MET A 219 16.14 -29.12 -24.13
N ARG A 220 17.08 -29.24 -25.07
CA ARG A 220 16.83 -29.84 -26.40
C ARG A 220 16.55 -31.35 -26.33
N VAL A 221 17.13 -32.08 -25.39
CA VAL A 221 17.00 -33.54 -25.28
C VAL A 221 15.82 -33.98 -24.40
N LYS A 222 15.56 -33.30 -23.28
CA LYS A 222 14.65 -33.77 -22.21
C LYS A 222 13.27 -33.14 -22.27
N LEU A 223 13.18 -31.83 -22.54
CA LEU A 223 11.90 -31.11 -22.56
C LEU A 223 10.88 -31.69 -23.58
N PRO A 224 11.26 -32.15 -24.79
CA PRO A 224 10.33 -32.82 -25.70
C PRO A 224 9.59 -34.01 -25.07
N HIS A 225 10.26 -34.82 -24.25
CA HIS A 225 9.64 -35.96 -23.58
C HIS A 225 8.61 -35.53 -22.52
N LEU A 226 8.89 -34.45 -21.78
CA LEU A 226 7.98 -33.89 -20.79
C LEU A 226 6.74 -33.27 -21.46
N ILE A 227 6.93 -32.45 -22.51
CA ILE A 227 5.82 -31.86 -23.28
C ILE A 227 4.91 -32.96 -23.85
N ARG A 228 5.50 -34.01 -24.44
CA ARG A 228 4.74 -35.14 -25.00
C ARG A 228 4.02 -35.98 -23.93
N ALA A 229 4.54 -36.06 -22.70
CA ALA A 229 3.85 -36.74 -21.61
C ALA A 229 2.64 -35.93 -21.13
N VAL A 230 2.84 -34.65 -20.79
CA VAL A 230 1.77 -33.73 -20.35
C VAL A 230 0.67 -33.62 -21.41
N ARG A 231 1.03 -33.49 -22.69
CA ARG A 231 0.06 -33.47 -23.80
C ARG A 231 -0.74 -34.77 -23.93
N ARG A 232 -0.11 -35.94 -23.74
CA ARG A 232 -0.81 -37.25 -23.79
C ARG A 232 -1.74 -37.47 -22.59
N ALA A 233 -1.44 -36.84 -21.45
CA ALA A 233 -2.33 -36.81 -20.28
C ALA A 233 -3.49 -35.79 -20.42
N GLY A 234 -3.52 -34.97 -21.49
CA GLY A 234 -4.50 -33.91 -21.67
C GLY A 234 -4.33 -32.72 -20.71
N GLN A 235 -3.22 -32.65 -19.97
CA GLN A 235 -3.02 -31.71 -18.88
C GLN A 235 -2.66 -30.30 -19.38
N ILE A 236 -3.32 -29.28 -18.83
CA ILE A 236 -3.20 -27.88 -19.22
C ILE A 236 -2.25 -27.17 -18.26
N VAL A 237 -1.03 -26.87 -18.73
CA VAL A 237 0.02 -26.21 -17.94
C VAL A 237 0.69 -25.06 -18.70
N THR A 238 1.11 -24.04 -17.96
CA THR A 238 2.01 -22.99 -18.46
C THR A 238 3.45 -23.51 -18.41
N TRP A 239 4.26 -23.29 -19.45
CA TRP A 239 5.68 -23.65 -19.43
C TRP A 239 6.55 -22.41 -19.21
N VAL A 240 7.53 -22.49 -18.30
CA VAL A 240 8.42 -21.38 -17.96
C VAL A 240 9.86 -21.88 -17.86
N SER A 241 10.83 -21.16 -18.42
CA SER A 241 12.26 -21.49 -18.29
C SER A 241 12.91 -20.74 -17.13
N ASP A 242 13.63 -21.45 -16.26
CA ASP A 242 14.60 -20.93 -15.28
C ASP A 242 16.02 -21.22 -15.79
N PRO A 243 16.58 -20.35 -16.64
CA PRO A 243 17.94 -20.47 -17.14
C PRO A 243 19.00 -20.14 -16.07
N MET A 244 18.59 -19.68 -14.89
CA MET A 244 19.50 -19.25 -13.82
C MET A 244 20.08 -20.47 -13.11
N HIS A 245 19.22 -21.40 -12.71
CA HIS A 245 19.61 -22.56 -11.92
C HIS A 245 20.19 -23.72 -12.77
N GLY A 246 19.99 -23.70 -14.10
CA GLY A 246 20.67 -24.62 -15.03
C GLY A 246 22.16 -24.31 -15.23
N ASN A 247 22.50 -23.03 -15.38
CA ASN A 247 23.82 -22.59 -15.88
C ASN A 247 24.76 -22.05 -14.79
N THR A 248 24.64 -22.55 -13.55
CA THR A 248 25.47 -22.07 -12.42
C THR A 248 26.79 -22.85 -12.32
N ILE A 249 27.91 -22.13 -12.42
CA ILE A 249 29.29 -22.66 -12.30
C ILE A 249 30.00 -22.09 -11.07
N LYS A 250 31.19 -22.61 -10.76
CA LYS A 250 32.15 -21.96 -9.83
C LYS A 250 33.27 -21.31 -10.64
N ALA A 251 33.62 -20.08 -10.28
CA ALA A 251 34.79 -19.37 -10.77
C ALA A 251 36.08 -19.87 -10.08
N PRO A 252 37.28 -19.57 -10.60
CA PRO A 252 38.55 -19.92 -9.95
C PRO A 252 38.70 -19.36 -8.51
N SER A 253 38.06 -18.23 -8.23
CA SER A 253 37.96 -17.61 -6.89
C SER A 253 37.04 -18.35 -5.92
N GLY A 254 36.42 -19.47 -6.32
CA GLY A 254 35.47 -20.25 -5.52
C GLY A 254 34.05 -19.66 -5.47
N LEU A 255 33.85 -18.40 -5.90
CA LEU A 255 32.55 -17.78 -6.06
C LEU A 255 31.68 -18.55 -7.06
N LYS A 256 30.35 -18.52 -6.86
CA LYS A 256 29.42 -18.95 -7.92
C LYS A 256 29.38 -17.86 -9.00
N THR A 257 29.19 -18.24 -10.25
CA THR A 257 28.74 -17.31 -11.29
C THR A 257 27.92 -18.06 -12.35
N ARG A 258 27.37 -17.34 -13.32
CA ARG A 258 26.55 -17.85 -14.43
C ARG A 258 26.98 -17.13 -15.71
N PRO A 259 27.39 -17.84 -16.77
CA PRO A 259 27.69 -17.20 -18.06
C PRO A 259 26.39 -16.74 -18.72
N PHE A 260 26.32 -15.45 -19.06
CA PHE A 260 25.15 -14.88 -19.72
C PHE A 260 24.84 -15.56 -21.06
N ASP A 261 25.85 -16.01 -21.79
CA ASP A 261 25.69 -16.80 -23.01
C ASP A 261 24.99 -18.14 -22.78
N SER A 262 25.27 -18.82 -21.67
CA SER A 262 24.59 -20.07 -21.31
C SER A 262 23.12 -19.83 -20.94
N ILE A 263 22.84 -18.73 -20.21
CA ILE A 263 21.47 -18.27 -19.91
C ILE A 263 20.71 -17.99 -21.21
N ARG A 264 21.31 -17.23 -22.14
CA ARG A 264 20.78 -16.91 -23.47
C ARG A 264 20.56 -18.17 -24.31
N ALA A 265 21.46 -19.15 -24.24
CA ALA A 265 21.35 -20.42 -24.96
C ALA A 265 20.21 -21.30 -24.42
N GLU A 266 19.99 -21.36 -23.10
CA GLU A 266 18.87 -22.13 -22.52
C GLU A 266 17.51 -21.50 -22.85
N VAL A 267 17.38 -20.18 -22.79
CA VAL A 267 16.15 -19.48 -23.24
C VAL A 267 15.91 -19.71 -24.73
N LYS A 268 16.94 -19.60 -25.58
CA LYS A 268 16.81 -19.93 -27.01
C LYS A 268 16.37 -21.38 -27.23
N ALA A 269 16.98 -22.34 -26.52
CA ALA A 269 16.64 -23.76 -26.63
C ALA A 269 15.20 -24.04 -26.19
N PHE A 270 14.72 -23.39 -25.14
CA PHE A 270 13.34 -23.48 -24.66
C PHE A 270 12.34 -23.02 -25.74
N PHE A 271 12.55 -21.86 -26.36
CA PHE A 271 11.73 -21.40 -27.49
C PHE A 271 11.82 -22.34 -28.71
N ASP A 272 13.02 -22.76 -29.10
CA ASP A 272 13.23 -23.69 -30.24
C ASP A 272 12.48 -25.02 -30.04
N VAL A 273 12.52 -25.60 -28.83
CA VAL A 273 11.81 -26.84 -28.50
C VAL A 273 10.30 -26.64 -28.50
N HIS A 274 9.79 -25.53 -27.95
CA HIS A 274 8.36 -25.27 -27.97
C HIS A 274 7.82 -25.08 -29.39
N ASP A 275 8.59 -24.43 -30.28
CA ASP A 275 8.27 -24.31 -31.70
C ASP A 275 8.28 -25.69 -32.40
N GLN A 276 9.30 -26.53 -32.15
CA GLN A 276 9.41 -27.90 -32.71
C GLN A 276 8.29 -28.83 -32.26
N GLU A 277 7.89 -28.77 -30.98
CA GLU A 277 6.82 -29.60 -30.42
C GLU A 277 5.41 -29.05 -30.73
N GLY A 278 5.26 -27.94 -31.46
CA GLY A 278 3.96 -27.32 -31.72
C GLY A 278 3.25 -26.88 -30.44
N SER A 279 3.97 -26.23 -29.54
CA SER A 279 3.52 -25.86 -28.19
C SER A 279 3.87 -24.40 -27.87
N HIS A 280 3.56 -23.95 -26.65
CA HIS A 280 3.66 -22.54 -26.26
C HIS A 280 4.65 -22.32 -25.11
N PRO A 281 5.71 -21.51 -25.32
CA PRO A 281 6.54 -21.02 -24.23
C PRO A 281 5.76 -19.93 -23.48
N GLY A 282 5.47 -20.15 -22.20
CA GLY A 282 4.63 -19.27 -21.38
C GLY A 282 5.38 -18.16 -20.65
N GLY A 283 6.70 -18.28 -20.43
CA GLY A 283 7.50 -17.21 -19.80
C GLY A 283 8.90 -17.62 -19.38
N VAL A 284 9.53 -16.78 -18.55
CA VAL A 284 10.85 -17.00 -17.94
C VAL A 284 10.85 -16.68 -16.45
N HIS A 285 11.70 -17.35 -15.68
CA HIS A 285 11.88 -17.22 -14.23
C HIS A 285 13.33 -16.80 -13.97
N LEU A 286 13.54 -15.56 -13.54
CA LEU A 286 14.85 -14.91 -13.51
C LEU A 286 15.22 -14.41 -12.11
N GLU A 287 16.51 -14.50 -11.78
CA GLU A 287 17.09 -13.93 -10.56
C GLU A 287 17.89 -12.68 -10.95
N MET A 288 17.32 -11.50 -10.70
CA MET A 288 17.87 -10.20 -11.13
C MET A 288 17.88 -9.17 -10.00
N THR A 289 18.63 -8.09 -10.19
CA THR A 289 18.65 -6.92 -9.31
C THR A 289 18.83 -5.63 -10.11
N GLY A 290 18.19 -4.54 -9.67
CA GLY A 290 18.43 -3.19 -10.19
C GLY A 290 19.78 -2.58 -9.75
N GLN A 291 20.52 -3.26 -8.87
CA GLN A 291 21.88 -2.88 -8.47
C GLN A 291 22.89 -3.19 -9.59
N ASN A 292 23.90 -2.34 -9.75
CA ASN A 292 25.04 -2.59 -10.65
C ASN A 292 25.97 -3.66 -10.02
N VAL A 293 25.61 -4.93 -10.16
CA VAL A 293 26.37 -6.08 -9.63
C VAL A 293 27.22 -6.77 -10.70
N THR A 294 28.28 -7.44 -10.27
CA THR A 294 29.17 -8.24 -11.12
C THR A 294 28.99 -9.75 -10.90
N GLU A 295 27.79 -10.19 -10.50
CA GLU A 295 27.55 -11.57 -10.09
C GLU A 295 27.51 -12.59 -11.26
N CYS A 296 27.05 -12.17 -12.45
CA CYS A 296 27.04 -12.98 -13.67
C CYS A 296 28.03 -12.44 -14.71
N ILE A 297 28.79 -13.34 -15.36
CA ILE A 297 29.80 -12.98 -16.38
C ILE A 297 29.21 -12.84 -17.78
N GLY A 298 29.80 -11.98 -18.62
CA GLY A 298 29.34 -11.66 -19.97
C GLY A 298 28.12 -10.74 -20.05
N GLY A 299 27.43 -10.77 -21.20
CA GLY A 299 26.41 -9.78 -21.57
C GLY A 299 27.05 -8.44 -21.97
N SER A 300 26.22 -7.41 -22.19
CA SER A 300 26.60 -6.07 -22.67
C SER A 300 27.82 -5.41 -22.01
N ASN A 301 28.17 -5.80 -20.78
CA ASN A 301 29.23 -5.19 -19.98
C ASN A 301 30.52 -6.04 -19.97
N ASN A 302 30.60 -7.12 -20.76
CA ASN A 302 31.77 -7.99 -20.96
C ASN A 302 32.48 -8.51 -19.68
N LEU A 303 31.73 -8.65 -18.58
CA LEU A 303 32.25 -9.02 -17.26
C LEU A 303 32.98 -10.38 -17.27
N THR A 304 34.15 -10.44 -16.64
CA THR A 304 35.02 -11.61 -16.55
C THR A 304 34.98 -12.28 -15.16
N PHE A 305 35.78 -13.33 -14.95
CA PHE A 305 35.96 -13.93 -13.62
C PHE A 305 36.65 -12.99 -12.62
N ASP A 306 37.48 -12.07 -13.09
CA ASP A 306 38.25 -11.16 -12.24
C ASP A 306 37.37 -9.99 -11.73
N ASP A 307 36.42 -9.56 -12.56
CA ASP A 307 35.43 -8.52 -12.21
C ASP A 307 34.48 -8.94 -11.09
N LEU A 308 34.29 -10.26 -10.88
CA LEU A 308 33.37 -10.80 -9.87
C LEU A 308 33.61 -10.15 -8.51
N GLY A 309 34.86 -10.09 -8.05
CA GLY A 309 35.20 -9.58 -6.71
C GLY A 309 34.86 -8.11 -6.45
N SER A 310 34.57 -7.32 -7.50
CA SER A 310 34.33 -5.88 -7.35
C SER A 310 32.96 -5.53 -6.75
N ARG A 311 31.89 -6.21 -7.13
CA ARG A 311 30.48 -5.92 -6.73
C ARG A 311 29.64 -7.19 -6.61
N TYR A 312 30.16 -8.19 -5.90
CA TYR A 312 29.46 -9.44 -5.55
C TYR A 312 28.79 -9.30 -4.18
N HIS A 313 27.45 -9.27 -4.15
CA HIS A 313 26.69 -8.98 -2.91
C HIS A 313 25.71 -10.09 -2.50
N THR A 314 25.57 -11.16 -3.29
CA THR A 314 24.68 -12.29 -2.98
C THR A 314 25.33 -13.33 -2.07
N HIS A 315 24.60 -13.75 -1.04
CA HIS A 315 25.02 -14.81 -0.11
C HIS A 315 24.55 -16.21 -0.57
N CYS A 316 23.72 -16.28 -1.62
CA CYS A 316 23.09 -17.52 -2.09
C CYS A 316 23.45 -17.86 -3.54
N ASP A 317 22.95 -17.10 -4.52
CA ASP A 317 23.02 -17.42 -5.95
C ASP A 317 23.21 -16.15 -6.82
N PRO A 318 23.93 -16.21 -7.96
CA PRO A 318 24.36 -15.02 -8.74
C PRO A 318 23.24 -14.32 -9.53
N ARG A 319 22.98 -13.04 -9.29
CA ARG A 319 21.89 -12.29 -9.96
C ARG A 319 22.35 -11.63 -11.27
N LEU A 320 21.43 -11.49 -12.24
CA LEU A 320 21.62 -10.57 -13.36
C LEU A 320 21.60 -9.12 -12.86
N ASN A 321 22.44 -8.27 -13.42
CA ASN A 321 22.31 -6.81 -13.27
C ASN A 321 21.26 -6.24 -14.24
N ALA A 322 20.97 -4.94 -14.13
CA ALA A 322 19.98 -4.26 -14.97
C ALA A 322 20.25 -4.42 -16.47
N SER A 323 21.50 -4.20 -16.93
CA SER A 323 21.86 -4.28 -18.35
C SER A 323 21.65 -5.68 -18.93
N GLN A 324 22.12 -6.72 -18.24
CA GLN A 324 21.91 -8.12 -18.61
C GLN A 324 20.43 -8.50 -18.62
N SER A 325 19.64 -7.95 -17.69
CA SER A 325 18.20 -8.22 -17.60
C SER A 325 17.43 -7.59 -18.76
N LEU A 326 17.78 -6.36 -19.15
CA LEU A 326 17.19 -5.67 -20.30
C LEU A 326 17.63 -6.32 -21.62
N GLU A 327 18.90 -6.67 -21.79
CA GLU A 327 19.39 -7.42 -22.95
C GLU A 327 18.60 -8.72 -23.15
N LEU A 328 18.37 -9.48 -22.08
CA LEU A 328 17.58 -10.72 -22.13
C LEU A 328 16.10 -10.44 -22.46
N ALA A 329 15.51 -9.36 -21.94
CA ALA A 329 14.15 -8.95 -22.27
C ALA A 329 14.01 -8.58 -23.76
N PHE A 330 14.95 -7.83 -24.34
CA PHE A 330 14.97 -7.53 -25.77
C PHE A 330 15.12 -8.79 -26.64
N ILE A 331 15.95 -9.76 -26.23
CA ILE A 331 16.09 -11.05 -26.94
C ILE A 331 14.79 -11.86 -26.93
N ILE A 332 14.06 -11.87 -25.81
CA ILE A 332 12.74 -12.52 -25.70
C ILE A 332 11.71 -11.79 -26.55
N ALA A 333 11.68 -10.45 -26.50
CA ALA A 333 10.82 -9.62 -27.34
C ALA A 333 11.10 -9.81 -28.84
N GLU A 334 12.37 -9.92 -29.25
CA GLU A 334 12.78 -10.28 -30.61
C GLU A 334 12.18 -11.62 -31.04
N ARG A 335 12.24 -12.68 -30.21
CA ARG A 335 11.72 -14.01 -30.55
C ARG A 335 10.19 -14.04 -30.62
N LEU A 336 9.51 -13.34 -29.70
CA LEU A 336 8.06 -13.16 -29.72
C LEU A 336 7.61 -12.32 -30.93
N ARG A 337 8.35 -11.25 -31.28
CA ARG A 337 8.13 -10.46 -32.51
C ARG A 337 8.29 -11.33 -33.75
N LYS A 338 9.39 -12.07 -33.88
CA LYS A 338 9.67 -12.97 -35.02
C LYS A 338 8.63 -14.09 -35.20
N ARG A 339 7.90 -14.47 -34.14
CA ARG A 339 6.75 -15.41 -34.20
C ARG A 339 5.45 -14.75 -34.69
N ARG A 340 5.42 -13.41 -34.86
CA ARG A 340 4.26 -12.60 -35.31
C ARG A 340 4.51 -11.76 -36.58
N MET A 341 5.69 -11.13 -36.70
CA MET A 341 5.98 -9.98 -37.57
C MET A 341 7.47 -9.93 -37.98
N GLY A 342 7.78 -9.35 -39.14
CA GLY A 342 9.14 -9.02 -39.58
C GLY A 342 9.50 -7.51 -39.47
N SER A 343 10.79 -7.26 -39.21
CA SER A 343 11.61 -6.07 -39.57
C SER A 343 11.33 -4.60 -39.09
N ASP A 344 12.28 -4.05 -38.32
CA ASP A 344 13.18 -2.86 -38.54
C ASP A 344 12.78 -1.33 -38.52
N VAL A 345 13.61 -0.52 -37.78
CA VAL A 345 13.86 0.98 -37.64
C VAL A 345 12.76 1.96 -37.11
N CYS A 346 12.99 3.16 -36.49
CA CYS A 346 14.17 4.00 -36.01
C CYS A 346 13.81 4.99 -34.83
N LYS A 347 14.73 5.80 -34.20
CA LYS A 347 14.61 6.42 -32.81
C LYS A 347 15.16 7.87 -32.52
N ALA A 348 14.70 8.51 -31.41
CA ALA A 348 15.25 9.64 -30.57
C ALA A 348 14.63 9.59 -29.12
N GLY A 349 14.82 10.43 -28.07
CA GLY A 349 15.67 11.61 -27.68
C GLY A 349 15.17 12.29 -26.34
N VAL A 350 16.02 12.85 -25.44
CA VAL A 350 15.69 13.06 -23.96
C VAL A 350 16.44 14.20 -23.19
N LEU A 351 15.91 14.76 -22.05
CA LEU A 351 16.57 14.95 -20.69
C LEU A 351 15.93 15.94 -19.64
N ARG A 352 16.44 15.95 -18.36
CA ARG A 352 15.80 16.54 -17.13
C ARG A 352 16.79 16.98 -15.99
N GLY A 353 16.33 17.59 -14.87
CA GLY A 353 17.16 18.14 -13.75
C GLY A 353 16.63 18.03 -12.28
N LEU A 354 17.31 18.62 -11.28
CA LEU A 354 17.31 18.25 -9.82
C LEU A 354 17.12 19.41 -8.78
N GLY A 355 16.82 19.08 -7.50
CA GLY A 355 16.76 19.99 -6.32
C GLY A 355 16.58 19.25 -4.96
N LEU A 356 16.91 19.88 -3.79
CA LEU A 356 16.98 19.18 -2.47
C LEU A 356 16.97 20.10 -1.22
N LEU A 357 16.07 19.92 -0.23
CA LEU A 357 16.13 20.55 1.12
C LEU A 357 15.19 19.91 2.19
N CYS A 358 15.69 19.30 3.28
CA CYS A 358 14.86 18.93 4.46
C CYS A 358 15.65 18.56 5.76
N LYS A 359 16.05 19.54 6.59
CA LYS A 359 16.63 19.30 7.96
C LYS A 359 16.31 20.35 9.05
N ASN A 360 15.60 21.43 8.76
CA ASN A 360 15.64 22.65 9.59
C ASN A 360 14.84 22.60 10.92
N TRP A 361 13.86 21.71 11.05
CA TRP A 361 12.91 21.69 12.19
C TRP A 361 13.56 21.55 13.57
N ARG A 362 14.72 20.88 13.66
CA ARG A 362 15.44 20.64 14.93
C ARG A 362 15.98 21.92 15.59
N SER A 363 15.97 23.05 14.88
CA SER A 363 16.30 24.38 15.41
C SER A 363 15.12 25.09 16.11
N LYS A 364 13.91 24.52 16.03
CA LYS A 364 12.67 25.08 16.57
C LYS A 364 12.21 24.35 17.82
N LYS A 365 11.33 24.98 18.60
CA LYS A 365 10.74 24.37 19.79
C LYS A 365 9.72 23.29 19.37
N ALA A 366 10.02 22.03 19.65
CA ALA A 366 9.06 20.94 19.56
C ALA A 366 8.24 20.84 20.85
N LEU A 367 6.97 20.43 20.73
CA LEU A 367 6.09 20.11 21.86
C LEU A 367 5.60 18.65 21.74
N GLN A 368 5.08 18.10 22.83
CA GLN A 368 4.42 16.77 22.89
C GLN A 368 5.28 15.53 22.56
N LEU A 369 6.52 15.69 22.11
CA LEU A 369 7.49 14.60 21.96
C LEU A 369 7.75 13.89 23.31
N PRO A 370 8.03 12.57 23.30
CA PRO A 370 8.45 11.85 24.49
C PRO A 370 9.93 12.09 24.83
N GLU A 371 10.27 11.88 26.10
CA GLU A 371 11.65 11.76 26.56
C GLU A 371 12.02 10.27 26.61
N TYR A 372 12.90 9.82 25.71
CA TYR A 372 13.38 8.44 25.68
C TYR A 372 14.57 8.24 26.63
N PRO A 373 14.65 7.10 27.36
CA PRO A 373 15.72 6.87 28.33
C PRO A 373 17.10 6.62 27.69
N ASN A 374 17.16 6.32 26.39
CA ASN A 374 18.38 6.00 25.66
C ASN A 374 18.37 6.64 24.26
N GLN A 375 19.06 7.77 24.11
CA GLN A 375 19.14 8.49 22.83
C GLN A 375 19.88 7.68 21.75
N THR A 376 20.92 6.94 22.10
CA THR A 376 21.70 6.11 21.15
C THR A 376 20.85 4.99 20.55
N GLU A 377 19.93 4.42 21.32
CA GLU A 377 18.98 3.42 20.80
C GLU A 377 17.91 4.05 19.91
N LEU A 378 17.41 5.24 20.27
CA LEU A 378 16.52 6.01 19.40
C LEU A 378 17.19 6.32 18.06
N ASP A 379 18.42 6.85 18.04
CA ASP A 379 19.12 7.19 16.81
C ASP A 379 19.40 5.96 15.94
N SER A 380 19.70 4.81 16.55
CA SER A 380 19.85 3.51 15.86
C SER A 380 18.53 3.02 15.23
N VAL A 381 17.41 3.18 15.94
CA VAL A 381 16.06 2.88 15.42
C VAL A 381 15.68 3.82 14.27
N LEU A 382 15.98 5.11 14.37
CA LEU A 382 15.72 6.08 13.31
C LEU A 382 16.56 5.78 12.06
N GLN A 383 17.86 5.51 12.21
CA GLN A 383 18.72 5.07 11.10
C GLN A 383 18.21 3.77 10.44
N THR A 384 17.57 2.88 11.21
CA THR A 384 16.91 1.69 10.67
C THR A 384 15.69 2.07 9.83
N LEU A 385 14.84 2.97 10.30
CA LEU A 385 13.66 3.47 9.57
C LEU A 385 14.02 4.26 8.30
N ASP A 386 15.07 5.07 8.33
CA ASP A 386 15.61 5.78 7.14
C ASP A 386 15.89 4.79 5.99
N SER A 387 16.38 3.59 6.31
CA SER A 387 16.76 2.54 5.35
C SER A 387 15.60 1.72 4.78
N PHE A 388 14.42 1.79 5.40
CA PHE A 388 13.24 1.03 4.97
C PHE A 388 12.57 1.65 3.73
N PRO A 389 11.65 0.93 3.07
CA PRO A 389 10.75 1.52 2.09
C PRO A 389 9.91 2.69 2.65
N PRO A 390 9.44 3.61 1.79
CA PRO A 390 8.30 4.49 2.10
C PRO A 390 6.98 3.71 2.26
N ILE A 391 6.03 4.28 3.02
CA ILE A 391 4.67 3.73 3.16
C ILE A 391 3.78 4.19 1.99
N VAL A 392 3.96 5.40 1.48
CA VAL A 392 3.22 5.95 0.32
C VAL A 392 4.15 6.42 -0.79
N PHE A 393 3.68 6.45 -2.04
CA PHE A 393 4.42 7.07 -3.14
C PHE A 393 4.00 8.53 -3.32
N ALA A 394 4.98 9.41 -3.58
CA ALA A 394 4.78 10.86 -3.72
C ALA A 394 3.77 11.26 -4.82
N GLY A 395 3.64 10.45 -5.89
CA GLY A 395 2.60 10.67 -6.92
C GLY A 395 1.18 10.58 -6.36
N GLU A 396 0.96 9.72 -5.37
CA GLU A 396 -0.35 9.48 -4.76
C GLU A 396 -0.75 10.63 -3.82
N ALA A 397 0.23 11.24 -3.15
CA ALA A 397 0.04 12.44 -2.32
C ALA A 397 -0.30 13.67 -3.18
N ARG A 398 0.35 13.82 -4.36
CA ARG A 398 -0.05 14.86 -5.34
C ARG A 398 -1.46 14.65 -5.86
N HIS A 399 -1.82 13.41 -6.21
CA HIS A 399 -3.16 13.15 -6.69
C HIS A 399 -4.21 13.46 -5.61
N LEU A 400 -3.94 13.13 -4.34
CA LEU A 400 -4.80 13.57 -3.23
C LEU A 400 -4.91 15.10 -3.12
N GLU A 401 -3.82 15.85 -3.33
CA GLU A 401 -3.85 17.31 -3.33
C GLU A 401 -4.73 17.89 -4.46
N GLU A 402 -4.66 17.31 -5.67
CA GLU A 402 -5.55 17.66 -6.79
C GLU A 402 -7.02 17.42 -6.42
N ARG A 403 -7.35 16.25 -5.84
CA ARG A 403 -8.71 15.92 -5.39
C ARG A 403 -9.17 16.85 -4.26
N LEU A 404 -8.30 17.20 -3.31
CA LEU A 404 -8.62 18.17 -2.25
C LEU A 404 -8.81 19.59 -2.80
N GLY A 405 -8.19 19.93 -3.94
CA GLY A 405 -8.44 21.15 -4.70
C GLY A 405 -9.89 21.23 -5.18
N GLU A 406 -10.41 20.14 -5.77
CA GLU A 406 -11.83 20.03 -6.14
C GLU A 406 -12.76 20.22 -4.93
N ALA A 407 -12.38 19.75 -3.73
CA ALA A 407 -13.15 19.99 -2.51
C ALA A 407 -13.06 21.44 -1.99
N ALA A 408 -11.94 22.15 -2.18
CA ALA A 408 -11.83 23.57 -1.88
C ALA A 408 -12.72 24.43 -2.80
N LEU A 409 -12.85 24.01 -4.06
CA LEU A 409 -13.70 24.65 -5.07
C LEU A 409 -15.18 24.20 -5.01
N GLY A 410 -15.50 23.20 -4.18
CA GLY A 410 -16.85 22.69 -3.99
C GLY A 410 -17.35 21.70 -5.05
N ASN A 411 -16.46 21.19 -5.89
CA ASN A 411 -16.73 20.16 -6.89
C ASN A 411 -16.69 18.73 -6.31
N ALA A 412 -16.08 18.54 -5.15
CA ALA A 412 -15.97 17.26 -4.43
C ALA A 412 -16.18 17.44 -2.91
N PHE A 413 -16.28 16.33 -2.18
CA PHE A 413 -16.43 16.32 -0.71
C PHE A 413 -15.47 15.34 -0.04
N LEU A 414 -14.77 15.78 1.01
CA LEU A 414 -13.85 14.94 1.78
C LEU A 414 -14.58 14.17 2.88
N LEU A 415 -14.45 12.83 2.86
CA LEU A 415 -14.73 11.95 3.97
C LEU A 415 -13.39 11.45 4.56
N GLN A 416 -12.97 12.06 5.67
CA GLN A 416 -11.84 11.59 6.46
C GLN A 416 -12.35 10.83 7.70
N GLY A 417 -11.94 9.58 7.88
CA GLY A 417 -12.51 8.71 8.92
C GLY A 417 -11.62 7.53 9.29
N GLY A 418 -11.77 7.03 10.51
CA GLY A 418 -11.06 5.86 11.04
C GLY A 418 -10.73 6.03 12.52
N ASP A 419 -9.73 5.31 13.01
CA ASP A 419 -9.54 5.16 14.44
C ASP A 419 -9.10 6.43 15.18
N CYS A 420 -9.43 6.45 16.48
CA CYS A 420 -9.01 7.50 17.39
C CYS A 420 -7.49 7.50 17.57
N ALA A 421 -6.95 6.34 17.95
CA ALA A 421 -5.55 5.97 17.80
C ALA A 421 -5.48 4.47 17.45
N GLU A 422 -4.63 4.10 16.50
CA GLU A 422 -4.37 2.68 16.18
C GLU A 422 -3.62 2.01 17.32
N SER A 423 -3.94 0.74 17.62
CA SER A 423 -3.24 -0.06 18.62
C SER A 423 -2.57 -1.29 18.04
N PHE A 424 -1.46 -1.68 18.67
CA PHE A 424 -0.72 -2.92 18.42
C PHE A 424 -1.44 -4.18 18.91
N LYS A 425 -2.52 -4.03 19.71
CA LYS A 425 -3.37 -5.14 20.18
C LYS A 425 -4.50 -5.44 19.21
N GLU A 426 -5.06 -4.42 18.57
CA GLU A 426 -6.20 -4.53 17.65
C GLU A 426 -5.80 -4.80 16.19
N PHE A 427 -4.51 -5.07 15.94
CA PHE A 427 -3.98 -5.34 14.60
C PHE A 427 -4.43 -6.71 14.05
N ASN A 428 -5.53 -6.70 13.31
CA ASN A 428 -6.00 -7.85 12.53
C ASN A 428 -6.76 -7.42 11.27
N ALA A 429 -6.85 -8.32 10.29
CA ALA A 429 -7.46 -8.04 9.00
C ALA A 429 -8.97 -7.74 9.05
N ASN A 430 -9.71 -8.28 10.04
CA ASN A 430 -11.16 -8.02 10.17
C ASN A 430 -11.41 -6.56 10.60
N ASN A 431 -10.69 -6.07 11.61
CA ASN A 431 -10.79 -4.67 12.05
C ASN A 431 -10.49 -3.69 10.90
N ILE A 432 -9.41 -3.94 10.14
CA ILE A 432 -9.02 -3.11 8.99
C ILE A 432 -10.11 -3.15 7.90
N ARG A 433 -10.60 -4.34 7.55
CA ARG A 433 -11.68 -4.55 6.58
C ARG A 433 -12.96 -3.82 7.00
N ASP A 434 -13.38 -3.98 8.25
CA ASP A 434 -14.68 -3.51 8.71
C ASP A 434 -14.72 -1.98 8.87
N THR A 435 -13.63 -1.35 9.30
CA THR A 435 -13.51 0.11 9.28
C THR A 435 -13.44 0.65 7.85
N PHE A 436 -12.67 0.01 6.95
CA PHE A 436 -12.67 0.36 5.52
C PHE A 436 -14.07 0.25 4.90
N ARG A 437 -14.80 -0.83 5.19
CA ARG A 437 -16.18 -1.06 4.75
C ARG A 437 -17.11 0.10 5.13
N VAL A 438 -17.10 0.56 6.38
CA VAL A 438 -17.97 1.68 6.79
C VAL A 438 -17.60 2.98 6.04
N ILE A 439 -16.31 3.24 5.79
CA ILE A 439 -15.89 4.41 4.98
C ILE A 439 -16.40 4.29 3.53
N LEU A 440 -16.40 3.09 2.94
CA LEU A 440 -17.00 2.86 1.62
C LEU A 440 -18.52 3.09 1.63
N GLN A 441 -19.24 2.52 2.60
CA GLN A 441 -20.69 2.67 2.74
C GLN A 441 -21.11 4.13 2.91
N MET A 442 -20.47 4.85 3.83
CA MET A 442 -20.65 6.30 3.99
C MET A 442 -20.33 7.06 2.69
N GLY A 443 -19.24 6.69 2.01
CA GLY A 443 -18.85 7.29 0.74
C GLY A 443 -19.90 7.11 -0.35
N ALA A 444 -20.55 5.94 -0.45
CA ALA A 444 -21.64 5.71 -1.40
C ALA A 444 -22.88 6.55 -1.08
N VAL A 445 -23.30 6.62 0.19
CA VAL A 445 -24.43 7.46 0.64
C VAL A 445 -24.17 8.94 0.33
N LEU A 446 -22.96 9.43 0.60
CA LEU A 446 -22.53 10.81 0.33
C LEU A 446 -22.47 11.11 -1.18
N MET A 447 -21.88 10.22 -2.00
CA MET A 447 -21.84 10.40 -3.46
C MET A 447 -23.25 10.44 -4.05
N PHE A 448 -24.13 9.52 -3.64
CA PHE A 448 -25.47 9.43 -4.19
C PHE A 448 -26.36 10.62 -3.80
N GLY A 449 -26.41 10.97 -2.51
CA GLY A 449 -27.25 12.06 -2.04
C GLY A 449 -26.70 13.45 -2.41
N GLY A 450 -25.39 13.65 -2.29
CA GLY A 450 -24.74 14.91 -2.68
C GLY A 450 -24.60 15.10 -4.19
N GLN A 451 -24.60 14.01 -4.97
CA GLN A 451 -24.37 13.98 -6.42
C GLN A 451 -23.04 14.65 -6.83
N MET A 452 -21.98 14.34 -6.08
CA MET A 452 -20.60 14.79 -6.31
C MET A 452 -19.59 13.72 -5.87
N PRO A 453 -18.35 13.71 -6.41
CA PRO A 453 -17.31 12.78 -5.99
C PRO A 453 -16.93 12.91 -4.51
N VAL A 454 -16.70 11.78 -3.85
CA VAL A 454 -16.25 11.73 -2.45
C VAL A 454 -14.81 11.24 -2.37
N ILE A 455 -13.97 12.01 -1.69
CA ILE A 455 -12.55 11.72 -1.41
C ILE A 455 -12.50 10.90 -0.12
N ARG A 456 -11.86 9.72 -0.13
CA ARG A 456 -11.86 8.78 1.00
C ARG A 456 -10.48 8.73 1.66
N VAL A 457 -10.36 9.28 2.87
CA VAL A 457 -9.07 9.35 3.58
C VAL A 457 -9.16 8.64 4.93
N GLY A 458 -8.47 7.51 5.06
CA GLY A 458 -8.37 6.74 6.29
C GLY A 458 -7.53 7.45 7.36
N ARG A 459 -8.01 7.45 8.60
CA ARG A 459 -7.18 7.60 9.82
C ARG A 459 -6.58 6.24 10.19
N MET A 460 -5.74 5.73 9.31
CA MET A 460 -5.28 4.34 9.29
C MET A 460 -3.85 4.26 8.73
N ALA A 461 -3.11 3.22 9.12
CA ALA A 461 -1.72 2.99 8.74
C ALA A 461 -0.73 4.10 9.20
N GLY A 462 -0.93 4.69 10.37
CA GLY A 462 0.03 5.63 10.97
C GLY A 462 -0.45 6.36 12.23
N GLN A 463 -1.73 6.27 12.58
CA GLN A 463 -2.38 7.09 13.60
C GLN A 463 -2.14 6.56 15.03
N PHE A 464 -0.88 6.26 15.38
CA PHE A 464 -0.51 5.74 16.69
C PHE A 464 -0.38 6.82 17.77
N SER A 465 0.33 7.91 17.50
CA SER A 465 0.59 8.95 18.50
C SER A 465 -0.63 9.81 18.82
N LYS A 466 -0.82 10.16 20.10
CA LYS A 466 -1.83 11.11 20.61
C LYS A 466 -1.16 12.15 21.52
N PRO A 467 -1.42 13.46 21.33
CA PRO A 467 -0.90 14.50 22.22
C PRO A 467 -1.68 14.49 23.55
N ARG A 468 -1.02 14.86 24.66
CA ARG A 468 -1.60 14.80 26.01
C ARG A 468 -1.69 16.18 26.66
N SER A 469 -2.72 16.41 27.46
CA SER A 469 -2.87 17.66 28.23
C SER A 469 -1.92 17.74 29.43
N ASP A 470 -1.49 16.59 29.96
CA ASP A 470 -0.50 16.47 31.04
C ASP A 470 0.53 15.38 30.65
N ASN A 471 1.79 15.60 31.01
CA ASN A 471 2.87 14.66 30.81
C ASN A 471 2.72 13.40 31.69
N PHE A 472 1.99 13.49 32.80
CA PHE A 472 1.75 12.40 33.74
C PHE A 472 0.27 12.03 33.83
N GLU A 473 0.03 10.83 34.35
CA GLU A 473 -1.28 10.27 34.67
C GLU A 473 -1.19 9.69 36.08
N GLU A 474 -2.13 10.05 36.95
CA GLU A 474 -2.14 9.66 38.35
C GLU A 474 -3.38 8.83 38.66
N LYS A 475 -3.19 7.67 39.30
CA LYS A 475 -4.25 6.75 39.73
C LYS A 475 -3.88 6.18 41.10
N ASN A 476 -4.81 6.24 42.05
CA ASN A 476 -4.65 5.68 43.40
C ASN A 476 -3.36 6.14 44.12
N GLY A 477 -2.94 7.39 43.90
CA GLY A 477 -1.71 7.97 44.47
C GLY A 477 -0.41 7.58 43.75
N VAL A 478 -0.47 6.72 42.73
CA VAL A 478 0.69 6.37 41.88
C VAL A 478 0.67 7.26 40.64
N LYS A 479 1.79 7.93 40.35
CA LYS A 479 1.96 8.87 39.24
C LYS A 479 2.97 8.32 38.23
N LEU A 480 2.52 8.08 37.00
CA LEU A 480 3.32 7.52 35.90
C LEU A 480 3.26 8.43 34.66
N PRO A 481 4.17 8.27 33.68
CA PRO A 481 4.04 8.96 32.39
C PRO A 481 2.69 8.67 31.73
N SER A 482 2.12 9.71 31.11
CA SER A 482 0.91 9.59 30.28
C SER A 482 1.13 8.61 29.12
N TYR A 483 0.14 7.77 28.83
CA TYR A 483 0.10 7.01 27.56
C TYR A 483 -0.01 7.99 26.38
N ARG A 484 0.97 7.95 25.46
CA ARG A 484 1.09 8.85 24.29
C ARG A 484 0.77 8.18 22.95
N GLY A 485 0.32 6.92 22.97
CA GLY A 485 0.11 6.13 21.77
C GLY A 485 1.09 4.97 21.65
N ASP A 486 0.66 3.88 21.02
CA ASP A 486 1.38 2.61 21.04
C ASP A 486 2.77 2.67 20.37
N ASN A 487 3.03 3.63 19.49
CA ASN A 487 4.36 3.86 18.91
C ASN A 487 5.37 4.53 19.87
N ILE A 488 4.93 4.98 21.04
CA ILE A 488 5.76 5.63 22.07
C ILE A 488 5.84 4.76 23.33
N ASN A 489 4.70 4.44 23.95
CA ASN A 489 4.61 3.65 25.18
C ASN A 489 3.30 2.84 25.23
N GLY A 490 3.15 1.98 26.23
CA GLY A 490 1.96 1.13 26.42
C GLY A 490 0.83 1.80 27.18
N ASP A 491 -0.39 1.27 27.00
CA ASP A 491 -1.61 1.73 27.66
C ASP A 491 -1.66 1.37 29.16
N ALA A 492 -1.14 0.18 29.51
CA ALA A 492 -1.17 -0.37 30.85
C ALA A 492 -0.50 0.57 31.87
N PHE A 493 -1.05 0.61 33.09
CA PHE A 493 -0.65 1.57 34.13
C PHE A 493 0.43 0.98 35.04
N ASP A 494 1.58 0.70 34.44
CA ASP A 494 2.79 0.24 35.13
C ASP A 494 4.04 0.94 34.55
N GLU A 495 5.11 1.02 35.34
CA GLU A 495 6.34 1.75 34.98
C GLU A 495 7.00 1.24 33.69
N LYS A 496 7.04 -0.09 33.51
CA LYS A 496 7.64 -0.72 32.33
C LYS A 496 6.83 -0.43 31.07
N SER A 497 5.50 -0.47 31.15
CA SER A 497 4.62 -0.12 30.03
C SER A 497 4.65 1.38 29.72
N ARG A 498 4.73 2.25 30.73
CA ARG A 498 4.68 3.71 30.52
C ARG A 498 6.02 4.35 30.12
N THR A 499 7.14 3.66 30.33
CA THR A 499 8.45 4.07 29.81
C THR A 499 8.45 4.10 28.27
N PRO A 500 8.91 5.20 27.61
CA PRO A 500 9.03 5.24 26.16
C PRO A 500 10.09 4.26 25.61
N ASP A 501 9.70 3.47 24.62
CA ASP A 501 10.50 2.40 24.01
C ASP A 501 10.69 2.68 22.50
N PRO A 502 11.93 2.94 22.01
CA PRO A 502 12.17 3.23 20.61
C PRO A 502 11.75 2.12 19.65
N GLN A 503 11.82 0.84 20.05
CA GLN A 503 11.49 -0.29 19.17
C GLN A 503 10.02 -0.28 18.72
N ARG A 504 9.15 0.42 19.46
CA ARG A 504 7.76 0.69 19.08
C ARG A 504 7.63 1.50 17.79
N LEU A 505 8.61 2.32 17.41
CA LEU A 505 8.61 3.05 16.14
C LEU A 505 8.77 2.09 14.95
N ILE A 506 9.64 1.08 15.05
CA ILE A 506 9.74 0.01 14.04
C ILE A 506 8.45 -0.81 14.01
N ARG A 507 7.87 -1.16 15.16
CA ARG A 507 6.58 -1.88 15.22
C ARG A 507 5.44 -1.09 14.58
N ALA A 508 5.39 0.22 14.78
CA ALA A 508 4.42 1.12 14.15
C ALA A 508 4.56 1.12 12.62
N TYR A 509 5.78 1.34 12.10
CA TYR A 509 6.05 1.26 10.66
C TYR A 509 5.63 -0.10 10.06
N CYS A 510 5.97 -1.20 10.74
CA CYS A 510 5.61 -2.55 10.32
C CYS A 510 4.09 -2.76 10.23
N GLN A 511 3.35 -2.24 11.21
CA GLN A 511 1.89 -2.28 11.22
C GLN A 511 1.29 -1.38 10.13
N SER A 512 1.80 -0.15 9.96
CA SER A 512 1.40 0.78 8.89
C SER A 512 1.53 0.14 7.51
N ALA A 513 2.71 -0.40 7.20
CA ALA A 513 3.00 -1.02 5.91
C ALA A 513 2.06 -2.21 5.61
N ALA A 514 1.75 -3.02 6.63
CA ALA A 514 0.82 -4.14 6.49
C ALA A 514 -0.65 -3.69 6.37
N THR A 515 -1.08 -2.71 7.15
CA THR A 515 -2.43 -2.12 7.07
C THR A 515 -2.68 -1.50 5.69
N LEU A 516 -1.76 -0.68 5.18
CA LEU A 516 -1.92 -0.07 3.85
C LEU A 516 -1.81 -1.10 2.71
N ASN A 517 -0.94 -2.11 2.82
CA ASN A 517 -0.90 -3.21 1.84
C ASN A 517 -2.25 -3.94 1.72
N LEU A 518 -2.95 -4.12 2.85
CA LEU A 518 -4.29 -4.72 2.88
C LEU A 518 -5.38 -3.77 2.36
N LEU A 519 -5.34 -2.49 2.74
CA LEU A 519 -6.26 -1.47 2.24
C LEU A 519 -6.17 -1.34 0.71
N ARG A 520 -4.96 -1.33 0.13
CA ARG A 520 -4.74 -1.36 -1.32
C ARG A 520 -5.36 -2.60 -1.97
N ALA A 521 -5.20 -3.77 -1.36
CA ALA A 521 -5.80 -5.01 -1.85
C ALA A 521 -7.33 -4.97 -1.86
N PHE A 522 -7.96 -4.33 -0.86
CA PHE A 522 -9.42 -4.15 -0.85
C PHE A 522 -9.89 -3.05 -1.83
N ALA A 523 -9.09 -2.00 -2.03
CA ALA A 523 -9.40 -0.87 -2.90
C ALA A 523 -9.42 -1.23 -4.40
N THR A 524 -8.53 -2.13 -4.85
CA THR A 524 -8.48 -2.57 -6.26
C THR A 524 -8.93 -4.01 -6.50
N GLY A 525 -8.81 -4.91 -5.50
CA GLY A 525 -9.14 -6.34 -5.63
C GLY A 525 -10.63 -6.68 -5.50
N GLY A 526 -11.53 -5.81 -5.97
CA GLY A 526 -12.97 -6.09 -6.03
C GLY A 526 -13.70 -6.20 -4.67
N TYR A 527 -13.06 -5.83 -3.54
CA TYR A 527 -13.80 -5.63 -2.28
C TYR A 527 -14.57 -4.31 -2.30
N ALA A 528 -13.99 -3.27 -2.90
CA ALA A 528 -14.62 -1.95 -3.03
C ALA A 528 -15.71 -1.82 -4.12
N ALA A 529 -16.05 -2.91 -4.84
CA ALA A 529 -16.99 -2.86 -5.96
C ALA A 529 -18.38 -2.35 -5.55
N MET A 530 -18.94 -1.42 -6.33
CA MET A 530 -20.14 -0.62 -5.96
C MET A 530 -21.38 -1.45 -5.62
N GLN A 531 -21.56 -2.61 -6.27
CA GLN A 531 -22.65 -3.55 -5.96
C GLN A 531 -22.53 -4.11 -4.52
N ARG A 532 -21.31 -4.43 -4.06
CA ARG A 532 -21.07 -4.95 -2.70
C ARG A 532 -21.39 -3.91 -1.63
N VAL A 533 -21.03 -2.65 -1.89
CA VAL A 533 -21.32 -1.52 -1.00
C VAL A 533 -22.83 -1.30 -0.84
N THR A 534 -23.59 -1.52 -1.91
CA THR A 534 -25.07 -1.44 -1.91
C THR A 534 -25.69 -2.60 -1.13
N GLN A 535 -25.20 -3.84 -1.31
CA GLN A 535 -25.64 -4.99 -0.51
C GLN A 535 -25.42 -4.77 1.00
N TRP A 536 -24.24 -4.29 1.42
CA TRP A 536 -23.97 -4.04 2.84
C TRP A 536 -24.86 -2.94 3.45
N ASN A 537 -25.36 -2.01 2.62
CA ASN A 537 -26.34 -1.03 3.07
C ASN A 537 -27.73 -1.67 3.26
N LEU A 538 -28.16 -2.56 2.37
CA LEU A 538 -29.41 -3.33 2.53
C LEU A 538 -29.36 -4.28 3.75
N ASP A 539 -28.23 -4.95 3.96
CA ASP A 539 -27.99 -5.79 5.15
C ASP A 539 -28.11 -4.97 6.45
N PHE A 540 -27.71 -3.69 6.40
CA PHE A 540 -27.83 -2.75 7.52
C PHE A 540 -29.28 -2.26 7.73
N THR A 541 -30.01 -1.89 6.67
CA THR A 541 -31.39 -1.36 6.82
C THR A 541 -32.33 -2.36 7.48
N ASN A 542 -32.18 -3.64 7.14
CA ASN A 542 -32.97 -4.76 7.67
C ASN A 542 -32.80 -4.99 9.19
N ASN A 543 -31.84 -4.33 9.84
CA ASN A 543 -31.47 -4.55 11.25
C ASN A 543 -31.58 -3.26 12.12
N SER A 544 -32.38 -2.27 11.71
CA SER A 544 -32.52 -0.99 12.45
C SER A 544 -33.96 -0.46 12.46
N GLU A 545 -34.41 0.13 13.58
CA GLU A 545 -35.76 0.71 13.71
C GLU A 545 -35.98 1.95 12.82
N ALA A 546 -34.91 2.59 12.34
CA ALA A 546 -34.97 3.67 11.35
C ALA A 546 -34.89 3.17 9.89
N GLY A 547 -35.03 1.86 9.68
CA GLY A 547 -34.76 1.15 8.41
C GLY A 547 -35.46 1.75 7.19
N ASP A 548 -36.76 2.05 7.28
CA ASP A 548 -37.61 2.51 6.16
C ASP A 548 -36.97 3.66 5.35
N ARG A 549 -36.46 4.68 6.04
CA ARG A 549 -35.89 5.89 5.42
C ARG A 549 -34.51 5.62 4.80
N TYR A 550 -33.79 4.63 5.32
CA TYR A 550 -32.53 4.17 4.72
C TYR A 550 -32.79 3.25 3.52
N GLN A 551 -33.86 2.44 3.56
CA GLN A 551 -34.24 1.48 2.53
C GLN A 551 -34.68 2.18 1.24
N GLU A 552 -35.39 3.32 1.32
CA GLU A 552 -35.70 4.16 0.14
C GLU A 552 -34.42 4.58 -0.58
N LEU A 553 -33.39 5.05 0.13
CA LEU A 553 -32.15 5.47 -0.51
C LEU A 553 -31.37 4.27 -1.09
N ALA A 554 -31.36 3.14 -0.39
CA ALA A 554 -30.68 1.93 -0.87
C ALA A 554 -31.32 1.40 -2.17
N SER A 555 -32.65 1.36 -2.26
CA SER A 555 -33.38 1.04 -3.51
C SER A 555 -32.98 1.97 -4.65
N ARG A 556 -32.90 3.28 -4.37
CA ARG A 556 -32.58 4.29 -5.39
C ARG A 556 -31.11 4.31 -5.81
N VAL A 557 -30.20 3.83 -4.96
CA VAL A 557 -28.81 3.54 -5.35
C VAL A 557 -28.77 2.34 -6.29
N ASP A 558 -29.51 1.27 -5.98
CA ASP A 558 -29.59 0.07 -6.84
C ASP A 558 -30.21 0.39 -8.21
N GLU A 559 -31.32 1.13 -8.26
CA GLU A 559 -31.93 1.67 -9.49
C GLU A 559 -30.91 2.44 -10.36
N ALA A 560 -30.08 3.29 -9.73
CA ALA A 560 -29.06 4.07 -10.43
C ALA A 560 -27.90 3.19 -10.95
N LEU A 561 -27.48 2.17 -10.21
CA LEU A 561 -26.49 1.19 -10.67
C LEU A 561 -27.04 0.32 -11.81
N GLY A 562 -28.33 -0.05 -11.75
CA GLY A 562 -29.04 -0.72 -12.84
C GLY A 562 -29.09 0.13 -14.12
N PHE A 563 -29.38 1.43 -13.98
CA PHE A 563 -29.34 2.39 -15.09
C PHE A 563 -27.93 2.55 -15.68
N MET A 564 -26.89 2.67 -14.85
CA MET A 564 -25.49 2.71 -15.31
C MET A 564 -25.10 1.43 -16.08
N SER A 565 -25.49 0.26 -15.57
CA SER A 565 -25.28 -1.02 -16.25
C SER A 565 -25.99 -1.09 -17.61
N ALA A 566 -27.23 -0.59 -17.70
CA ALA A 566 -27.98 -0.48 -18.95
C ALA A 566 -27.37 0.52 -19.96
N MET A 567 -26.59 1.51 -19.49
CA MET A 567 -25.78 2.40 -20.34
C MET A 567 -24.43 1.79 -20.77
N GLY A 568 -24.11 0.55 -20.36
CA GLY A 568 -22.85 -0.13 -20.67
C GLY A 568 -21.74 0.02 -19.64
N LEU A 569 -21.98 0.73 -18.53
CA LEU A 569 -21.08 0.72 -17.36
C LEU A 569 -21.40 -0.50 -16.49
N THR A 570 -21.07 -1.68 -17.01
CA THR A 570 -21.34 -2.98 -16.37
C THR A 570 -20.56 -3.17 -15.07
N ALA A 571 -20.94 -4.18 -14.28
CA ALA A 571 -20.31 -4.50 -13.00
C ALA A 571 -18.78 -4.70 -13.08
N ASP A 572 -18.27 -5.21 -14.20
CA ASP A 572 -16.86 -5.49 -14.44
C ASP A 572 -16.03 -4.26 -14.85
N HIS A 573 -16.68 -3.14 -15.16
CA HIS A 573 -15.99 -1.92 -15.61
C HIS A 573 -15.06 -1.38 -14.50
N PRO A 574 -13.82 -0.94 -14.78
CA PRO A 574 -12.84 -0.57 -13.74
C PRO A 574 -13.32 0.49 -12.73
N ILE A 575 -14.16 1.43 -13.16
CA ILE A 575 -14.78 2.47 -12.31
C ILE A 575 -15.81 1.87 -11.32
N MET A 576 -16.37 0.69 -11.62
CA MET A 576 -17.36 0.00 -10.80
C MET A 576 -16.73 -1.00 -9.82
N THR A 577 -15.50 -1.45 -10.09
CA THR A 577 -14.78 -2.49 -9.32
C THR A 577 -13.71 -1.94 -8.37
N THR A 578 -13.22 -0.71 -8.60
CA THR A 578 -12.12 -0.09 -7.84
C THR A 578 -12.51 1.24 -7.18
N THR A 579 -11.75 1.69 -6.19
CA THR A 579 -11.83 3.04 -5.61
C THR A 579 -10.44 3.55 -5.23
N ASP A 580 -10.24 4.87 -5.31
CA ASP A 580 -9.16 5.51 -4.57
C ASP A 580 -9.42 5.45 -3.06
N PHE A 581 -8.35 5.30 -2.29
CA PHE A 581 -8.35 5.43 -0.84
C PHE A 581 -6.96 5.86 -0.35
N TRP A 582 -6.92 6.92 0.45
CA TRP A 582 -5.68 7.49 0.98
C TRP A 582 -5.58 7.32 2.50
N THR A 583 -4.43 7.64 3.08
CA THR A 583 -4.14 7.47 4.52
C THR A 583 -3.65 8.76 5.17
N SER A 584 -3.85 8.87 6.48
CA SER A 584 -3.53 10.08 7.24
C SER A 584 -3.32 9.85 8.74
N HIS A 585 -2.45 10.65 9.34
CA HIS A 585 -2.25 10.74 10.79
C HIS A 585 -1.85 12.17 11.23
N GLU A 586 -1.88 12.42 12.54
CA GLU A 586 -1.34 13.64 13.13
C GLU A 586 0.19 13.58 13.03
N CYS A 587 0.78 14.51 12.26
CA CYS A 587 2.23 14.70 12.24
C CYS A 587 2.65 15.18 13.63
N LEU A 588 3.20 14.27 14.43
CA LEU A 588 3.38 14.49 15.87
C LEU A 588 4.74 14.02 16.34
N HIS A 589 5.16 12.81 15.96
CA HIS A 589 6.44 12.24 16.39
C HIS A 589 7.54 12.60 15.37
N LEU A 590 7.91 13.87 15.29
CA LEU A 590 8.79 14.44 14.25
C LEU A 590 10.05 13.62 13.90
N PRO A 591 10.75 12.91 14.81
CA PRO A 591 11.84 12.03 14.41
C PRO A 591 11.41 10.90 13.46
N TYR A 592 10.23 10.31 13.68
CA TYR A 592 9.66 9.23 12.85
C TYR A 592 9.21 9.74 11.48
N GLU A 593 8.50 10.87 11.45
CA GLU A 593 8.09 11.54 10.21
C GLU A 593 9.32 11.94 9.37
N GLN A 594 10.38 12.44 10.03
CA GLN A 594 11.65 12.77 9.37
C GLN A 594 12.33 11.52 8.77
N SER A 595 12.34 10.39 9.46
CA SER A 595 12.89 9.13 8.94
C SER A 595 12.10 8.55 7.76
N LEU A 596 10.82 8.91 7.63
CA LEU A 596 9.99 8.50 6.49
C LEU A 596 9.92 9.55 5.37
N THR A 597 10.56 10.71 5.55
CA THR A 597 10.61 11.78 4.56
C THR A 597 11.62 11.52 3.45
N ARG A 598 11.13 11.37 2.21
CA ARG A 598 11.95 11.04 1.02
C ARG A 598 11.93 12.17 -0.01
N LEU A 599 13.00 12.29 -0.79
CA LEU A 599 13.03 13.09 -2.01
C LEU A 599 12.35 12.31 -3.14
N ASP A 600 11.31 12.87 -3.74
CA ASP A 600 10.68 12.28 -4.92
C ASP A 600 11.53 12.51 -6.16
N SER A 601 12.01 11.44 -6.80
CA SER A 601 12.74 11.49 -8.06
C SER A 601 11.92 12.08 -9.22
N THR A 602 10.59 12.13 -9.09
CA THR A 602 9.69 12.57 -10.17
C THR A 602 9.31 14.05 -10.12
N SER A 603 9.29 14.70 -8.95
CA SER A 603 9.12 16.16 -8.82
C SER A 603 10.34 16.92 -8.29
N GLY A 604 11.34 16.25 -7.70
CA GLY A 604 12.45 16.92 -7.00
C GLY A 604 12.03 17.59 -5.67
N SER A 605 10.84 17.26 -5.16
CA SER A 605 10.30 17.79 -3.90
C SER A 605 10.39 16.74 -2.79
N TYR A 606 10.50 17.18 -1.54
CA TYR A 606 10.39 16.30 -0.39
C TYR A 606 8.93 15.97 -0.07
N TYR A 607 8.65 14.71 0.24
CA TYR A 607 7.37 14.27 0.80
C TYR A 607 7.66 13.50 2.07
N ASP A 608 6.86 13.70 3.11
CA ASP A 608 6.80 12.69 4.16
C ASP A 608 6.04 11.49 3.60
N CYS A 609 6.74 10.40 3.38
CA CYS A 609 6.15 9.18 2.86
C CYS A 609 5.63 8.24 3.96
N SER A 610 5.37 8.78 5.16
CA SER A 610 4.64 8.11 6.25
C SER A 610 3.15 7.92 5.92
N ALA A 611 2.50 8.93 5.34
CA ALA A 611 1.10 8.92 4.91
C ALA A 611 0.84 9.91 3.77
N HIS A 612 -0.33 9.80 3.13
CA HIS A 612 -0.69 10.65 1.99
C HIS A 612 -1.02 12.10 2.42
N PHE A 613 -1.71 12.25 3.55
CA PHE A 613 -2.13 13.54 4.12
C PHE A 613 -1.80 13.60 5.61
N LEU A 614 -1.27 14.73 6.08
CA LEU A 614 -0.79 14.90 7.44
C LEU A 614 -1.36 16.18 8.05
N TRP A 615 -1.72 16.19 9.34
CA TRP A 615 -2.18 17.41 10.00
C TRP A 615 -1.36 17.84 11.21
N ALA A 616 -1.29 19.16 11.42
CA ALA A 616 -0.87 19.77 12.68
C ALA A 616 -2.03 19.72 13.69
N GLY A 617 -1.78 19.17 14.88
CA GLY A 617 -2.74 19.14 15.98
C GLY A 617 -2.90 20.51 16.65
N GLU A 618 -4.03 20.71 17.35
CA GLU A 618 -4.34 21.96 18.08
C GLU A 618 -3.27 22.32 19.14
N ARG A 619 -2.47 21.33 19.58
CA ARG A 619 -1.38 21.51 20.56
C ARG A 619 0.02 21.71 19.93
N THR A 620 0.17 21.54 18.62
CA THR A 620 1.46 21.56 17.90
C THR A 620 1.53 22.56 16.74
N ARG A 621 0.42 23.25 16.42
CA ARG A 621 0.29 24.23 15.32
C ARG A 621 0.88 25.63 15.58
N GLN A 622 1.88 25.77 16.45
CA GLN A 622 2.48 27.09 16.75
C GLN A 622 3.29 27.63 15.57
N LEU A 623 3.12 28.91 15.22
CA LEU A 623 3.77 29.55 14.04
C LEU A 623 5.31 29.41 14.01
N ASP A 624 5.96 29.40 15.17
CA ASP A 624 7.40 29.24 15.35
C ASP A 624 7.81 27.81 15.78
N GLY A 625 6.84 26.91 15.91
CA GLY A 625 7.01 25.54 16.40
C GLY A 625 7.63 24.59 15.39
N ALA A 626 8.27 23.53 15.89
CA ALA A 626 8.95 22.54 15.06
C ALA A 626 8.04 21.81 14.09
N HIS A 627 6.79 21.54 14.46
CA HIS A 627 5.82 20.85 13.60
C HIS A 627 5.44 21.69 12.38
N VAL A 628 5.23 23.00 12.55
CA VAL A 628 4.94 23.91 11.42
C VAL A 628 6.17 24.04 10.51
N GLU A 629 7.38 24.16 11.07
CA GLU A 629 8.63 24.19 10.28
C GLU A 629 8.92 22.86 9.55
N PHE A 630 8.50 21.72 10.10
CA PHE A 630 8.59 20.42 9.42
C PHE A 630 7.58 20.32 8.26
N LEU A 631 6.31 20.63 8.52
CA LEU A 631 5.24 20.57 7.52
C LEU A 631 5.47 21.56 6.36
N ARG A 632 6.12 22.70 6.63
CA ARG A 632 6.59 23.66 5.62
C ARG A 632 7.62 23.06 4.65
N GLY A 633 8.36 22.04 5.06
CA GLY A 633 9.41 21.40 4.27
C GLY A 633 8.95 20.26 3.34
N ILE A 634 7.69 19.83 3.44
CA ILE A 634 7.15 18.70 2.67
C ILE A 634 6.03 19.13 1.71
N ALA A 635 5.87 18.39 0.61
CA ALA A 635 4.94 18.66 -0.49
C ALA A 635 3.62 17.86 -0.42
N ASN A 636 3.37 17.11 0.66
CA ASN A 636 2.07 16.47 0.92
C ASN A 636 0.96 17.51 1.10
N PRO A 637 -0.32 17.22 0.77
CA PRO A 637 -1.43 18.04 1.23
C PRO A 637 -1.57 17.98 2.76
N LEU A 638 -1.88 19.13 3.38
CA LEU A 638 -1.75 19.34 4.81
C LEU A 638 -3.09 19.70 5.48
N GLY A 639 -3.28 19.22 6.70
CA GLY A 639 -4.37 19.62 7.59
C GLY A 639 -3.92 20.54 8.73
N ILE A 640 -4.81 21.41 9.19
CA ILE A 640 -4.61 22.23 10.39
C ILE A 640 -5.84 22.04 11.28
N LYS A 641 -5.68 21.51 12.49
CA LYS A 641 -6.75 21.49 13.50
C LYS A 641 -6.99 22.90 14.05
N VAL A 642 -8.24 23.31 14.16
CA VAL A 642 -8.63 24.68 14.56
C VAL A 642 -9.75 24.66 15.58
N SER A 643 -9.52 25.27 16.76
CA SER A 643 -10.52 25.44 17.81
C SER A 643 -11.26 26.78 17.77
N ASP A 644 -12.24 26.93 18.68
CA ASP A 644 -12.96 28.16 19.03
C ASP A 644 -12.05 29.33 19.47
N LYS A 645 -10.76 29.04 19.74
CA LYS A 645 -9.75 29.96 20.28
C LYS A 645 -8.76 30.47 19.22
N MET A 646 -8.89 30.05 17.96
CA MET A 646 -8.02 30.50 16.88
C MET A 646 -8.23 31.99 16.59
N ASP A 647 -7.14 32.76 16.56
CA ASP A 647 -7.18 34.13 16.04
C ASP A 647 -7.23 34.11 14.49
N PRO A 648 -8.11 34.90 13.84
CA PRO A 648 -8.22 34.91 12.38
C PRO A 648 -6.94 35.35 11.65
N ASN A 649 -6.07 36.15 12.28
CA ASN A 649 -4.82 36.64 11.69
C ASN A 649 -3.67 35.64 11.93
N GLU A 650 -3.69 34.92 13.05
CA GLU A 650 -2.82 33.74 13.27
C GLU A 650 -3.09 32.65 12.22
N LEU A 651 -4.36 32.37 11.94
CA LEU A 651 -4.78 31.43 10.89
C LEU A 651 -4.26 31.83 9.51
N VAL A 652 -4.47 33.08 9.10
CA VAL A 652 -3.98 33.61 7.80
C VAL A 652 -2.46 33.43 7.68
N LYS A 653 -1.69 33.84 8.71
CA LYS A 653 -0.22 33.67 8.72
C LYS A 653 0.21 32.20 8.65
N LEU A 654 -0.51 31.30 9.32
CA LEU A 654 -0.20 29.87 9.28
C LEU A 654 -0.46 29.26 7.89
N ILE A 655 -1.46 29.75 7.16
CA ILE A 655 -1.72 29.40 5.77
C ILE A 655 -0.61 29.96 4.87
N ASP A 656 -0.20 31.23 5.02
CA ASP A 656 0.89 31.84 4.24
C ASP A 656 2.21 31.04 4.38
N ILE A 657 2.51 30.57 5.60
CA ILE A 657 3.71 29.78 5.89
C ILE A 657 3.68 28.40 5.21
N LEU A 658 2.51 27.76 5.12
CA LEU A 658 2.37 26.37 4.67
C LEU A 658 1.92 26.23 3.20
N ASN A 659 1.40 27.31 2.60
CA ASN A 659 0.93 27.39 1.22
C ASN A 659 1.29 28.75 0.56
N PRO A 660 2.59 29.08 0.44
CA PRO A 660 3.03 30.37 -0.11
C PRO A 660 2.59 30.60 -1.56
N ASP A 661 2.41 29.51 -2.34
CA ASP A 661 1.95 29.56 -3.73
C ASP A 661 0.41 29.58 -3.86
N ASN A 662 -0.32 29.61 -2.74
CA ASN A 662 -1.80 29.60 -2.67
C ASN A 662 -2.47 28.48 -3.49
N LYS A 663 -1.84 27.31 -3.56
CA LYS A 663 -2.33 26.17 -4.34
C LYS A 663 -3.63 25.61 -3.73
N PRO A 664 -4.71 25.39 -4.52
CA PRO A 664 -5.89 24.68 -4.04
C PRO A 664 -5.56 23.27 -3.53
N GLY A 665 -6.26 22.82 -2.48
CA GLY A 665 -6.10 21.48 -1.91
C GLY A 665 -4.89 21.28 -0.99
N ARG A 666 -3.87 22.14 -1.09
CA ARG A 666 -2.65 22.12 -0.25
C ARG A 666 -2.96 22.27 1.24
N ILE A 667 -3.96 23.06 1.61
CA ILE A 667 -4.36 23.28 3.02
C ILE A 667 -5.82 22.93 3.25
N THR A 668 -6.05 22.12 4.28
CA THR A 668 -7.36 21.76 4.81
C THR A 668 -7.51 22.30 6.23
N ILE A 669 -8.52 23.13 6.48
CA ILE A 669 -8.82 23.71 7.80
C ILE A 669 -9.86 22.85 8.51
N ILE A 670 -9.45 22.19 9.59
CA ILE A 670 -10.23 21.17 10.28
C ILE A 670 -10.78 21.72 11.60
N THR A 671 -12.02 22.20 11.57
CA THR A 671 -12.66 22.99 12.64
C THR A 671 -13.33 22.11 13.70
N ARG A 672 -12.99 22.31 14.98
CA ARG A 672 -13.56 21.61 16.15
C ARG A 672 -13.91 22.59 17.28
N MET A 673 -15.16 23.01 17.37
CA MET A 673 -15.60 24.15 18.19
C MET A 673 -16.78 23.82 19.13
N GLY A 674 -17.60 22.83 18.79
CA GLY A 674 -18.95 22.67 19.34
C GLY A 674 -19.97 23.55 18.61
N ALA A 675 -21.22 23.09 18.52
CA ALA A 675 -22.25 23.66 17.63
C ALA A 675 -22.60 25.15 17.84
N GLU A 676 -22.47 25.66 19.06
CA GLU A 676 -22.72 27.08 19.39
C GLU A 676 -21.54 27.95 18.96
N ASN A 677 -20.33 27.61 19.41
CA ASN A 677 -19.10 28.30 19.03
C ASN A 677 -18.89 28.28 17.51
N MET A 678 -19.25 27.20 16.82
CA MET A 678 -19.17 27.11 15.36
C MET A 678 -19.91 28.27 14.68
N ARG A 679 -21.16 28.55 15.09
CA ARG A 679 -21.97 29.66 14.55
C ARG A 679 -21.42 31.04 14.88
N VAL A 680 -20.67 31.18 15.98
CA VAL A 680 -20.10 32.46 16.43
C VAL A 680 -18.70 32.71 15.86
N LYS A 681 -17.85 31.69 15.77
CA LYS A 681 -16.40 31.82 15.52
C LYS A 681 -16.02 31.57 14.06
N LEU A 682 -16.58 30.54 13.42
CA LEU A 682 -16.23 30.17 12.05
C LEU A 682 -16.46 31.29 11.02
N PRO A 683 -17.52 32.12 11.08
CA PRO A 683 -17.69 33.26 10.18
C PRO A 683 -16.51 34.22 10.16
N HIS A 684 -15.88 34.48 11.32
CA HIS A 684 -14.72 35.38 11.41
C HIS A 684 -13.47 34.79 10.73
N LEU A 685 -13.27 33.47 10.82
CA LEU A 685 -12.18 32.77 10.15
C LEU A 685 -12.36 32.75 8.63
N ILE A 686 -13.55 32.36 8.15
CA ILE A 686 -13.88 32.35 6.71
C ILE A 686 -13.66 33.74 6.10
N ARG A 687 -14.15 34.79 6.76
CA ARG A 687 -13.98 36.19 6.29
C ARG A 687 -12.52 36.65 6.32
N ALA A 688 -11.68 36.14 7.21
CA ALA A 688 -10.25 36.49 7.24
C ALA A 688 -9.48 35.82 6.09
N VAL A 689 -9.62 34.49 5.95
CA VAL A 689 -9.02 33.70 4.85
C VAL A 689 -9.45 34.24 3.48
N ARG A 690 -10.75 34.55 3.32
CA ARG A 690 -11.29 35.19 2.11
C ARG A 690 -10.66 36.56 1.81
N ARG A 691 -10.47 37.42 2.82
CA ARG A 691 -9.81 38.73 2.65
C ARG A 691 -8.33 38.62 2.30
N ALA A 692 -7.66 37.54 2.70
CA ALA A 692 -6.29 37.22 2.32
C ALA A 692 -6.20 36.61 0.89
N GLY A 693 -7.32 36.32 0.23
CA GLY A 693 -7.34 35.64 -1.08
C GLY A 693 -6.94 34.16 -1.02
N GLN A 694 -6.84 33.59 0.19
CA GLN A 694 -6.33 32.25 0.42
C GLN A 694 -7.36 31.16 0.08
N ILE A 695 -6.92 30.10 -0.58
CA ILE A 695 -7.75 28.94 -0.96
C ILE A 695 -7.47 27.78 -0.02
N VAL A 696 -8.50 27.31 0.69
CA VAL A 696 -8.41 26.20 1.65
C VAL A 696 -9.66 25.30 1.60
N THR A 697 -9.50 24.01 1.88
CA THR A 697 -10.60 23.06 2.04
C THR A 697 -11.12 23.12 3.47
N TRP A 698 -12.37 23.53 3.69
CA TRP A 698 -12.96 23.60 5.03
C TRP A 698 -13.56 22.24 5.44
N VAL A 699 -13.27 21.77 6.66
CA VAL A 699 -13.66 20.43 7.13
C VAL A 699 -14.13 20.47 8.59
N SER A 700 -15.28 19.86 8.88
CA SER A 700 -15.77 19.74 10.26
C SER A 700 -15.17 18.54 11.00
N ASP A 701 -14.62 18.76 12.19
CA ASP A 701 -14.32 17.72 13.20
C ASP A 701 -15.33 17.85 14.36
N PRO A 702 -16.54 17.29 14.20
CA PRO A 702 -17.60 17.35 15.21
C PRO A 702 -17.33 16.42 16.42
N MET A 703 -16.18 15.74 16.46
CA MET A 703 -15.86 14.73 17.45
C MET A 703 -15.10 15.34 18.62
N HIS A 704 -14.01 16.04 18.34
CA HIS A 704 -13.13 16.59 19.36
C HIS A 704 -13.69 17.84 20.05
N GLY A 705 -14.76 18.45 19.53
CA GLY A 705 -15.51 19.52 20.21
C GLY A 705 -16.37 19.00 21.37
N ASN A 706 -17.05 17.86 21.17
CA ASN A 706 -18.21 17.45 21.97
C ASN A 706 -17.93 16.30 22.96
N THR A 707 -16.71 16.22 23.51
CA THR A 707 -16.32 15.12 24.42
C THR A 707 -16.64 15.47 25.88
N ILE A 708 -17.49 14.66 26.51
CA ILE A 708 -17.90 14.77 27.92
C ILE A 708 -17.37 13.59 28.75
N LYS A 709 -17.57 13.63 30.08
CA LYS A 709 -17.40 12.47 30.96
C LYS A 709 -18.78 11.95 31.40
N ALA A 710 -18.97 10.64 31.34
CA ALA A 710 -20.11 9.94 31.90
C ALA A 710 -20.00 9.83 33.44
N PRO A 711 -21.09 9.52 34.17
CA PRO A 711 -21.05 9.28 35.62
C PRO A 711 -20.09 8.15 36.04
N SER A 712 -19.85 7.17 35.16
CA SER A 712 -18.87 6.08 35.31
C SER A 712 -17.40 6.53 35.18
N GLY A 713 -17.14 7.81 34.90
CA GLY A 713 -15.79 8.36 34.68
C GLY A 713 -15.23 8.13 33.26
N LEU A 714 -15.86 7.26 32.47
CA LEU A 714 -15.55 7.09 31.05
C LEU A 714 -15.78 8.40 30.27
N LYS A 715 -15.04 8.59 29.17
CA LYS A 715 -15.39 9.61 28.18
C LYS A 715 -16.59 9.13 27.36
N THR A 716 -17.43 10.04 26.90
CA THR A 716 -18.35 9.76 25.78
C THR A 716 -18.59 11.05 24.98
N ARG A 717 -19.32 10.94 23.88
CA ARG A 717 -19.74 12.06 23.02
C ARG A 717 -21.23 11.86 22.70
N PRO A 718 -22.12 12.85 22.92
CA PRO A 718 -23.51 12.73 22.51
C PRO A 718 -23.65 12.87 21.00
N PHE A 719 -24.30 11.90 20.35
CA PHE A 719 -24.53 11.93 18.90
C PHE A 719 -25.28 13.18 18.43
N ASP A 720 -26.25 13.67 19.22
CA ASP A 720 -26.95 14.92 18.92
C ASP A 720 -26.02 16.14 18.87
N SER A 721 -24.99 16.20 19.73
CA SER A 721 -23.99 17.28 19.71
C SER A 721 -23.10 17.20 18.46
N ILE A 722 -22.70 15.99 18.07
CA ILE A 722 -21.94 15.72 16.83
C ILE A 722 -22.76 16.17 15.61
N ARG A 723 -24.04 15.75 15.54
CA ARG A 723 -25.00 16.16 14.50
C ARG A 723 -25.21 17.67 14.49
N ALA A 724 -25.36 18.30 15.64
CA ALA A 724 -25.57 19.74 15.76
C ALA A 724 -24.34 20.56 15.29
N GLU A 725 -23.11 20.08 15.51
CA GLU A 725 -21.91 20.77 15.02
C GLU A 725 -21.74 20.65 13.50
N VAL A 726 -21.99 19.48 12.92
CA VAL A 726 -22.06 19.32 11.46
C VAL A 726 -23.15 20.22 10.86
N THR A 727 -24.31 20.31 11.52
CA THR A 727 -25.41 21.18 11.10
C THR A 727 -24.98 22.65 11.12
N ALA A 728 -24.34 23.10 12.21
CA ALA A 728 -23.80 24.45 12.36
C ALA A 728 -22.72 24.80 11.32
N PHE A 729 -21.86 23.85 10.99
CA PHE A 729 -20.82 24.00 9.97
C PHE A 729 -21.42 24.28 8.59
N PHE A 730 -22.41 23.47 8.17
CA PHE A 730 -23.15 23.75 6.93
C PHE A 730 -23.92 25.07 7.00
N ASP A 731 -24.61 25.38 8.11
CA ASP A 731 -25.34 26.65 8.28
C ASP A 731 -24.44 27.87 8.05
N VAL A 732 -23.24 27.86 8.63
CA VAL A 732 -22.25 28.94 8.47
C VAL A 732 -21.73 29.01 7.04
N HIS A 733 -21.42 27.88 6.41
CA HIS A 733 -20.94 27.85 5.02
C HIS A 733 -22.03 28.29 4.01
N ASP A 734 -23.29 28.00 4.29
CA ASP A 734 -24.44 28.47 3.53
C ASP A 734 -24.63 30.00 3.71
N GLN A 735 -24.54 30.52 4.95
CA GLN A 735 -24.63 31.96 5.25
C GLN A 735 -23.47 32.79 4.70
N GLU A 736 -22.24 32.28 4.78
CA GLU A 736 -21.04 32.99 4.32
C GLU A 736 -20.84 32.93 2.80
N GLY A 737 -21.57 32.08 2.06
CA GLY A 737 -21.29 31.82 0.65
C GLY A 737 -19.91 31.19 0.44
N SER A 738 -19.60 30.12 1.19
CA SER A 738 -18.33 29.38 1.11
C SER A 738 -18.57 27.87 1.12
N HIS A 739 -17.59 27.06 0.74
CA HIS A 739 -17.80 25.63 0.48
C HIS A 739 -17.55 24.77 1.74
N PRO A 740 -18.54 23.98 2.22
CA PRO A 740 -18.32 22.97 3.25
C PRO A 740 -17.63 21.76 2.60
N GLY A 741 -16.30 21.76 2.60
CA GLY A 741 -15.47 20.83 1.83
C GLY A 741 -15.37 19.40 2.37
N GLY A 742 -15.76 19.12 3.62
CA GLY A 742 -15.75 17.75 4.14
C GLY A 742 -16.01 17.57 5.64
N VAL A 743 -15.79 16.34 6.12
CA VAL A 743 -15.83 15.94 7.53
C VAL A 743 -14.63 15.07 7.94
N HIS A 744 -14.21 15.21 9.21
CA HIS A 744 -13.15 14.45 9.88
C HIS A 744 -13.76 13.74 11.10
N LEU A 745 -13.81 12.41 11.07
CA LEU A 745 -14.49 11.59 12.09
C LEU A 745 -13.55 10.59 12.77
N GLU A 746 -13.83 10.26 14.03
CA GLU A 746 -13.25 9.12 14.75
C GLU A 746 -14.32 8.02 14.81
N MET A 747 -14.11 6.90 14.12
CA MET A 747 -15.13 5.90 13.81
C MET A 747 -14.52 4.50 13.61
N THR A 748 -15.32 3.46 13.80
CA THR A 748 -14.88 2.05 13.67
C THR A 748 -15.98 1.16 13.07
N GLY A 749 -15.56 0.13 12.33
CA GLY A 749 -16.46 -0.94 11.87
C GLY A 749 -16.89 -1.92 12.95
N GLN A 750 -16.32 -1.84 14.15
CA GLN A 750 -16.69 -2.63 15.32
C GLN A 750 -18.04 -2.19 15.90
N ASN A 751 -18.80 -3.13 16.47
CA ASN A 751 -20.06 -2.86 17.18
C ASN A 751 -19.78 -2.40 18.62
N VAL A 752 -19.31 -1.15 18.76
CA VAL A 752 -18.88 -0.53 20.04
C VAL A 752 -19.96 0.34 20.70
N THR A 753 -19.82 0.50 22.02
CA THR A 753 -20.65 1.39 22.87
C THR A 753 -19.79 2.53 23.41
N GLU A 754 -19.33 3.41 22.52
CA GLU A 754 -18.40 4.50 22.87
C GLU A 754 -19.08 5.89 22.84
N CYS A 755 -19.91 6.19 21.85
CA CYS A 755 -20.76 7.40 21.80
C CYS A 755 -22.21 7.08 22.19
N ILE A 756 -22.85 7.98 22.95
CA ILE A 756 -24.26 7.86 23.37
C ILE A 756 -25.22 8.45 22.32
N GLY A 757 -26.44 7.92 22.25
CA GLY A 757 -27.47 8.32 21.28
C GLY A 757 -27.26 7.75 19.87
N GLY A 758 -27.88 8.40 18.88
CA GLY A 758 -28.09 7.85 17.53
C GLY A 758 -29.22 6.82 17.50
N SER A 759 -29.45 6.18 16.36
CA SER A 759 -30.58 5.27 16.09
C SER A 759 -30.81 4.17 17.14
N ASN A 760 -29.75 3.76 17.84
CA ASN A 760 -29.77 2.67 18.81
C ASN A 760 -29.97 3.16 20.26
N ASN A 761 -30.20 4.47 20.47
CA ASN A 761 -30.50 5.10 21.77
C ASN A 761 -29.52 4.76 22.92
N LEU A 762 -28.23 4.53 22.61
CA LEU A 762 -27.21 4.13 23.59
C LEU A 762 -27.12 5.13 24.76
N THR A 763 -27.15 4.61 25.98
CA THR A 763 -27.15 5.37 27.24
C THR A 763 -25.76 5.40 27.90
N PHE A 764 -25.63 6.06 29.06
CA PHE A 764 -24.40 6.00 29.86
C PHE A 764 -24.11 4.59 30.43
N ASP A 765 -25.14 3.78 30.65
CA ASP A 765 -25.00 2.45 31.27
C ASP A 765 -24.51 1.42 30.23
N ASP A 766 -24.97 1.54 28.98
CA ASP A 766 -24.53 0.71 27.85
C ASP A 766 -23.03 0.81 27.57
N LEU A 767 -22.40 1.95 27.91
CA LEU A 767 -20.98 2.21 27.68
C LEU A 767 -20.11 1.08 28.20
N GLY A 768 -20.42 0.55 29.39
CA GLY A 768 -19.62 -0.50 30.04
C GLY A 768 -19.56 -1.84 29.28
N SER A 769 -20.41 -2.05 28.27
CA SER A 769 -20.51 -3.34 27.57
C SER A 769 -19.41 -3.57 26.52
N ARG A 770 -19.07 -2.57 25.71
CA ARG A 770 -18.12 -2.67 24.57
C ARG A 770 -17.36 -1.35 24.32
N TYR A 771 -16.78 -0.80 25.38
CA TYR A 771 -15.86 0.34 25.30
C TYR A 771 -14.43 -0.17 25.07
N HIS A 772 -13.91 -0.05 23.84
CA HIS A 772 -12.61 -0.64 23.46
C HIS A 772 -11.51 0.41 23.24
N THR A 773 -11.86 1.65 22.90
CA THR A 773 -10.90 2.76 22.78
C THR A 773 -10.13 3.07 24.07
N HIS A 774 -8.80 3.14 23.98
CA HIS A 774 -7.93 3.63 25.06
C HIS A 774 -7.78 5.17 25.09
N CYS A 775 -8.36 5.90 24.12
CA CYS A 775 -8.11 7.33 23.92
C CYS A 775 -9.39 8.19 24.01
N ASP A 776 -10.16 8.29 22.93
CA ASP A 776 -11.40 9.07 22.82
C ASP A 776 -12.50 8.25 22.10
N PRO A 777 -13.80 8.55 22.32
CA PRO A 777 -14.91 7.68 21.92
C PRO A 777 -15.23 7.73 20.42
N ARG A 778 -15.22 6.56 19.74
CA ARG A 778 -15.50 6.45 18.30
C ARG A 778 -17.01 6.34 18.03
N LEU A 779 -17.44 6.76 16.84
CA LEU A 779 -18.74 6.34 16.29
C LEU A 779 -18.67 4.85 15.93
N ASN A 780 -19.72 4.09 16.24
CA ASN A 780 -19.89 2.75 15.67
C ASN A 780 -20.44 2.84 14.23
N ALA A 781 -20.55 1.69 13.55
CA ALA A 781 -21.04 1.63 12.18
C ALA A 781 -22.42 2.30 11.99
N SER A 782 -23.38 2.07 12.89
CA SER A 782 -24.73 2.64 12.79
C SER A 782 -24.73 4.16 12.86
N GLN A 783 -24.08 4.72 13.88
CA GLN A 783 -23.97 6.17 14.08
C GLN A 783 -23.19 6.84 12.94
N SER A 784 -22.19 6.14 12.39
CA SER A 784 -21.42 6.62 11.23
C SER A 784 -22.28 6.72 9.98
N LEU A 785 -23.12 5.72 9.70
CA LEU A 785 -24.04 5.74 8.56
C LEU A 785 -25.14 6.79 8.73
N GLU A 786 -25.79 6.86 9.90
CA GLU A 786 -26.78 7.90 10.23
C GLU A 786 -26.25 9.31 9.95
N LEU A 787 -25.00 9.59 10.35
CA LEU A 787 -24.35 10.87 10.09
C LEU A 787 -24.09 11.11 8.58
N ALA A 788 -23.75 10.09 7.81
CA ALA A 788 -23.60 10.20 6.36
C ALA A 788 -24.92 10.57 5.66
N PHE A 789 -26.06 9.98 6.06
CA PHE A 789 -27.38 10.34 5.54
C PHE A 789 -27.72 11.82 5.81
N ILE A 790 -27.43 12.31 7.01
CA ILE A 790 -27.68 13.70 7.41
C ILE A 790 -26.83 14.69 6.59
N ILE A 791 -25.55 14.38 6.37
CA ILE A 791 -24.66 15.18 5.52
C ILE A 791 -25.13 15.15 4.05
N ALA A 792 -25.51 13.98 3.54
CA ALA A 792 -26.00 13.81 2.18
C ALA A 792 -27.28 14.62 1.92
N GLU A 793 -28.19 14.73 2.91
CA GLU A 793 -29.36 15.59 2.82
C GLU A 793 -29.00 17.09 2.74
N ARG A 794 -27.99 17.56 3.49
CA ARG A 794 -27.49 18.94 3.41
C ARG A 794 -26.86 19.25 2.05
N LEU A 795 -26.00 18.36 1.55
CA LEU A 795 -25.38 18.50 0.22
C LEU A 795 -26.44 18.59 -0.88
N ARG A 796 -27.44 17.69 -0.86
CA ARG A 796 -28.57 17.69 -1.81
C ARG A 796 -29.36 19.00 -1.78
N LYS A 797 -29.71 19.50 -0.60
CA LYS A 797 -30.45 20.76 -0.42
C LYS A 797 -29.68 21.94 -1.00
N ARG A 798 -28.38 22.05 -0.70
CA ARG A 798 -27.51 23.10 -1.23
C ARG A 798 -27.41 23.06 -2.76
N ARG A 799 -27.23 21.87 -3.35
CA ARG A 799 -27.12 21.67 -4.81
C ARG A 799 -28.39 22.06 -5.57
N ILE A 800 -29.57 21.90 -4.95
CA ILE A 800 -30.86 22.32 -5.54
C ILE A 800 -31.04 23.84 -5.42
N GLY A 801 -30.70 24.42 -4.26
CA GLY A 801 -30.75 25.87 -4.05
C GLY A 801 -29.85 26.65 -5.00
N SER A 802 -28.61 26.19 -5.23
CA SER A 802 -27.67 26.86 -6.13
C SER A 802 -28.11 26.84 -7.60
N GLN A 803 -28.84 25.80 -8.03
CA GLN A 803 -29.45 25.75 -9.37
C GLN A 803 -30.60 26.76 -9.51
N GLN A 804 -31.38 27.00 -8.45
CA GLN A 804 -32.46 27.99 -8.48
C GLN A 804 -31.93 29.44 -8.51
N SER A 805 -30.79 29.72 -7.86
CA SER A 805 -30.15 31.04 -7.91
C SER A 805 -29.43 31.37 -9.24
N LEU A 806 -29.29 30.39 -10.14
CA LEU A 806 -28.69 30.57 -11.48
C LEU A 806 -29.74 30.62 -12.60
N GLY A 807 -31.03 30.63 -12.26
CA GLY A 807 -32.15 30.54 -13.20
C GLY A 807 -32.95 31.84 -13.41
N PHE A 808 -32.36 33.00 -13.11
CA PHE A 808 -32.96 34.33 -13.24
C PHE A 808 -31.96 35.34 -13.84
#